data_AF-F4RXP4-F1
#
_entry.id   AF-F4RXP4-F1
#
_cell.length_a   1.000
_cell.length_b   1.000
_cell.length_c   1.000
_cell.angle_alpha   90.00
_cell.angle_beta   90.00
_cell.angle_gamma   90.00
#
_symmetry.space_group_name_H-M   'P 1'
#
loop_
_entity.id
_entity.type
_entity.pdbx_description
1 polymer ?
#
loop_
_entity_poly.entity_id
_entity_poly.type
_entity_poly.pdbx_seq_one_letter_code
_entity_poly.pdbx_strand_id
1 'polypeptide(L)'
;MEETVTKKCIAYTRLRTACPNPQEKDSKWCSLHEELQGKHMRIYKQHSRELDQYLIQNPYPFHKSEYKFNGQSYEPQKQITTRMIPRVEDVLKVSDIETLRSWHQISRRIWNLTNRTVIARERHHSQFYRDGDDGHRHFNAILRYKLEIVEALMSAIDEKIYKLTVAFEEANWVLDQPPELNCQDSDPLELDSDSGGQTLTDISSGDDTNSLDLVSTPSSSDESDLEPEFERMEVVEEKVNQRSRGLILQLTGYLDLPFHASKLEKHTVLELKQIVRNVFRRIIVRDAGLFVRAKEFDMNSSSNIASLSNDDQIDWRQSSYVCPVRAFIASGTLSLKELQRLFWKEKAGPELIRNAISDLFRSNESHSNSDSKEKIASTQKTSAKMWVLGGYVWKKPLSGPLPRLGTDYFYAFVGCHGCMLSTCRTFEEWVENRRLSLICSRYPDWLNQVESQVESLFRSLRIVISGHNSNSKLSRIERVIPKCKKLKTVYIEVQERHYVYLCLPLDSRSSKIIDTLASDRNSFHVFSSRRDTGEIAHKPIKETDLWCTRTRSAYSTLERKKKPFTISTMFQSNPNTFDCALRSLDRRFGREFVDCWDVLVMDVKVLEFQSFLSSIGETVIKAVGYDSVGDLDHLKNSLSGKLGEENLLGDGQLRNSDVRYLRTIFKNILQEDGKKL
;
A
#
# COMPACT_ATOMS: atom_id res chain seq x y z
N MET A 1 23.14 -75.99 2.03
CA MET A 1 23.65 -74.75 2.62
C MET A 1 22.48 -73.79 2.64
N GLU A 2 21.84 -73.61 3.79
CA GLU A 2 20.82 -72.57 3.93
C GLU A 2 21.53 -71.22 3.87
N GLU A 3 21.33 -70.46 2.79
CA GLU A 3 21.69 -69.05 2.75
C GLU A 3 20.93 -68.37 3.88
N THR A 4 21.64 -68.08 4.98
CA THR A 4 21.13 -67.23 6.04
C THR A 4 20.89 -65.85 5.44
N VAL A 5 19.66 -65.58 5.02
CA VAL A 5 19.23 -64.28 4.51
C VAL A 5 19.50 -63.25 5.61
N THR A 6 20.58 -62.49 5.46
CA THR A 6 20.92 -61.39 6.37
C THR A 6 19.86 -60.32 6.20
N LYS A 7 18.97 -60.21 7.20
CA LYS A 7 17.93 -59.19 7.24
C LYS A 7 18.60 -57.80 7.23
N LYS A 8 18.06 -56.88 6.44
CA LYS A 8 18.56 -55.50 6.35
C LYS A 8 18.04 -54.66 7.51
N CYS A 9 18.81 -53.66 7.92
CA CYS A 9 18.38 -52.66 8.89
C CYS A 9 17.09 -51.96 8.42
N ILE A 10 16.08 -51.85 9.30
CA ILE A 10 14.78 -51.25 8.95
C ILE A 10 14.76 -49.71 9.05
N ALA A 11 15.86 -49.10 9.50
CA ALA A 11 15.96 -47.66 9.62
C ALA A 11 16.07 -47.00 8.24
N TYR A 12 15.68 -45.74 8.21
CA TYR A 12 15.78 -44.87 7.05
C TYR A 12 17.00 -43.97 7.19
N THR A 13 17.71 -43.75 6.10
CA THR A 13 18.70 -42.69 6.00
C THR A 13 18.00 -41.33 6.00
N ARG A 14 18.78 -40.24 6.11
CA ARG A 14 18.26 -38.88 5.98
C ARG A 14 17.55 -38.60 4.64
N LEU A 15 17.91 -39.31 3.57
CA LEU A 15 17.27 -39.20 2.25
C LEU A 15 15.95 -39.99 2.16
N ARG A 16 15.45 -40.50 3.29
CA ARG A 16 14.29 -41.41 3.35
C ARG A 16 14.48 -42.67 2.50
N THR A 17 15.72 -43.08 2.28
CA THR A 17 16.05 -44.38 1.67
C THR A 17 16.32 -45.41 2.77
N ALA A 18 16.12 -46.69 2.49
CA ALA A 18 16.42 -47.73 3.47
C ALA A 18 17.93 -47.81 3.77
N CYS A 19 18.28 -48.10 5.02
CA CYS A 19 19.67 -48.30 5.43
C CYS A 19 20.31 -49.47 4.64
N PRO A 20 21.49 -49.30 4.03
CA PRO A 20 22.14 -50.37 3.28
C PRO A 20 22.75 -51.45 4.18
N ASN A 21 23.00 -51.14 5.46
CA ASN A 21 23.73 -52.01 6.38
C ASN A 21 22.86 -53.20 6.88
N PRO A 22 23.48 -54.38 7.11
CA PRO A 22 22.78 -55.50 7.73
C PRO A 22 22.37 -55.18 9.16
N GLN A 23 21.28 -55.77 9.63
CA GLN A 23 20.86 -55.63 11.03
C GLN A 23 21.82 -56.41 11.97
N GLU A 24 21.94 -55.99 13.21
CA GLU A 24 22.67 -56.76 14.24
C GLU A 24 21.90 -58.02 14.67
N LYS A 25 22.64 -58.98 15.23
CA LYS A 25 22.07 -60.19 15.82
C LYS A 25 21.17 -59.74 16.98
N ASP A 26 19.87 -60.04 16.88
CA ASP A 26 18.81 -59.66 17.83
C ASP A 26 18.32 -58.20 17.80
N SER A 27 18.77 -57.38 16.83
CA SER A 27 18.20 -56.05 16.59
C SER A 27 17.48 -55.96 15.23
N LYS A 28 16.59 -54.96 15.12
CA LYS A 28 16.00 -54.52 13.85
C LYS A 28 16.89 -53.49 13.14
N TRP A 29 17.91 -52.98 13.83
CA TRP A 29 18.80 -51.92 13.38
C TRP A 29 20.24 -52.43 13.25
N CYS A 30 21.07 -51.74 12.47
CA CYS A 30 22.52 -51.94 12.49
C CYS A 30 23.12 -51.21 13.71
N SER A 31 24.36 -51.53 14.08
CA SER A 31 25.06 -50.96 15.26
C SER A 31 24.93 -49.43 15.37
N LEU A 32 25.19 -48.72 14.26
CA LEU A 32 25.06 -47.27 14.18
C LEU A 32 23.63 -46.79 14.46
N HIS A 33 22.64 -47.44 13.86
CA HIS A 33 21.24 -47.03 14.01
C HIS A 33 20.66 -47.41 15.37
N GLU A 34 21.16 -48.46 16.03
CA GLU A 34 20.83 -48.77 17.42
C GLU A 34 21.27 -47.63 18.35
N GLU A 35 22.52 -47.18 18.21
CA GLU A 35 23.06 -46.06 19.00
C GLU A 35 22.29 -44.75 18.73
N LEU A 36 22.06 -44.44 17.45
CA LEU A 36 21.32 -43.24 17.04
C LEU A 36 19.87 -43.27 17.52
N GLN A 37 19.22 -44.43 17.51
CA GLN A 37 17.86 -44.60 18.03
C GLN A 37 17.82 -44.26 19.52
N GLY A 38 18.72 -44.85 20.31
CA GLY A 38 18.84 -44.57 21.74
C GLY A 38 19.15 -43.10 22.03
N LYS A 39 19.98 -42.45 21.20
CA LYS A 39 20.33 -41.03 21.32
C LYS A 39 19.13 -40.12 20.99
N HIS A 40 18.51 -40.28 19.82
CA HIS A 40 17.34 -39.50 19.43
C HIS A 40 16.16 -39.71 20.39
N MET A 41 15.99 -40.93 20.89
CA MET A 41 14.98 -41.23 21.90
C MET A 41 15.20 -40.47 23.21
N ARG A 42 16.44 -40.45 23.71
CA ARG A 42 16.80 -39.68 24.91
C ARG A 42 16.54 -38.19 24.73
N ILE A 43 16.93 -37.62 23.59
CA ILE A 43 16.74 -36.19 23.27
C ILE A 43 15.27 -35.81 23.24
N TYR A 44 14.42 -36.52 22.49
CA TYR A 44 13.00 -36.11 22.42
C TYR A 44 12.29 -36.31 23.77
N LYS A 45 12.65 -37.35 24.54
CA LYS A 45 12.11 -37.57 25.89
C LYS A 45 12.55 -36.47 26.85
N GLN A 46 13.80 -36.02 26.75
CA GLN A 46 14.32 -34.89 27.53
C GLN A 46 13.53 -33.62 27.21
N HIS A 47 13.40 -33.23 25.94
CA HIS A 47 12.64 -32.02 25.58
C HIS A 47 11.16 -32.10 25.98
N SER A 48 10.55 -33.28 25.89
CA SER A 48 9.18 -33.48 26.39
C SER A 48 9.10 -33.22 27.90
N ARG A 49 10.04 -33.74 28.70
CA ARG A 49 10.10 -33.47 30.15
C ARG A 49 10.38 -32.01 30.48
N GLU A 50 11.28 -31.36 29.74
CA GLU A 50 11.59 -29.93 29.92
C GLU A 50 10.36 -29.05 29.66
N LEU A 51 9.61 -29.34 28.58
CA LEU A 51 8.34 -28.69 28.29
C LEU A 51 7.35 -28.89 29.43
N ASP A 52 7.21 -30.13 29.90
CA ASP A 52 6.26 -30.48 30.94
C ASP A 52 6.57 -29.79 32.28
N GLN A 53 7.84 -29.84 32.68
CA GLN A 53 8.32 -29.18 33.88
C GLN A 53 8.16 -27.67 33.81
N TYR A 54 8.46 -27.06 32.65
CA TYR A 54 8.31 -25.61 32.47
C TYR A 54 6.87 -25.15 32.62
N LEU A 55 5.91 -25.88 32.04
CA LEU A 55 4.48 -25.59 32.15
C LEU A 55 3.98 -25.63 33.60
N ILE A 56 4.49 -26.55 34.41
CA ILE A 56 4.13 -26.67 35.83
C ILE A 56 4.78 -25.54 36.66
N GLN A 57 6.04 -25.23 36.40
CA GLN A 57 6.81 -24.27 37.20
C GLN A 57 6.45 -22.81 36.89
N ASN A 58 5.92 -22.52 35.71
CA ASN A 58 5.66 -21.16 35.24
C ASN A 58 4.18 -20.99 34.86
N PRO A 59 3.24 -21.09 35.82
CA PRO A 59 1.84 -20.83 35.55
C PRO A 59 1.64 -19.37 35.14
N TYR A 60 0.70 -19.13 34.24
CA TYR A 60 0.31 -17.78 33.85
C TYR A 60 -0.29 -17.04 35.06
N PRO A 61 0.26 -15.88 35.47
CA PRO A 61 -0.29 -15.08 36.56
C PRO A 61 -1.79 -14.82 36.38
N PHE A 62 -2.58 -14.97 37.45
CA PHE A 62 -4.04 -14.77 37.47
C PHE A 62 -4.88 -15.75 36.62
N HIS A 63 -4.26 -16.69 35.91
CA HIS A 63 -4.97 -17.76 35.21
C HIS A 63 -5.21 -18.93 36.16
N LYS A 64 -6.49 -19.15 36.54
CA LYS A 64 -6.87 -20.33 37.32
C LYS A 64 -6.96 -21.55 36.39
N SER A 65 -5.84 -22.25 36.28
CA SER A 65 -5.83 -23.61 35.75
C SER A 65 -6.73 -24.49 36.64
N GLU A 66 -7.77 -25.11 36.08
CA GLU A 66 -8.61 -26.09 36.80
C GLU A 66 -7.86 -27.39 37.16
N TYR A 67 -6.58 -27.48 36.83
CA TYR A 67 -5.75 -28.64 37.08
C TYR A 67 -5.30 -28.71 38.54
N LYS A 68 -6.00 -29.53 39.34
CA LYS A 68 -5.56 -29.89 40.70
C LYS A 68 -4.59 -31.07 40.63
N PHE A 69 -3.33 -30.84 40.99
CA PHE A 69 -2.35 -31.91 41.14
C PHE A 69 -2.68 -32.72 42.40
N ASN A 70 -3.47 -33.77 42.26
CA ASN A 70 -3.68 -34.74 43.33
C ASN A 70 -2.45 -35.66 43.35
N GLY A 71 -1.55 -35.46 44.32
CA GLY A 71 -0.23 -36.11 44.44
C GLY A 71 -0.23 -37.62 44.65
N GLN A 72 -1.08 -38.38 43.96
CA GLN A 72 -1.10 -39.83 43.97
C GLN A 72 -0.65 -40.36 42.61
N SER A 73 0.48 -41.07 42.62
CA SER A 73 1.06 -41.85 41.53
C SER A 73 1.55 -41.09 40.29
N TYR A 74 2.87 -41.12 40.08
CA TYR A 74 3.55 -40.82 38.82
C TYR A 74 3.22 -41.88 37.74
N GLU A 75 1.95 -42.13 37.46
CA GLU A 75 1.63 -42.63 36.13
C GLU A 75 1.95 -41.49 35.16
N PRO A 76 2.72 -41.74 34.09
CA PRO A 76 3.04 -40.72 33.10
C PRO A 76 1.72 -40.28 32.46
N GLN A 77 1.12 -39.23 33.04
CA GLN A 77 -0.10 -38.57 32.61
C GLN A 77 0.13 -38.06 31.20
N LYS A 78 -0.14 -38.96 30.25
CA LYS A 78 -0.31 -38.64 28.84
C LYS A 78 -1.29 -37.47 28.81
N GLN A 79 -0.82 -36.34 28.27
CA GLN A 79 -1.53 -35.09 28.06
C GLN A 79 -1.40 -34.09 29.20
N ILE A 80 -0.28 -33.34 29.22
CA ILE A 80 -0.39 -31.93 29.59
C ILE A 80 -1.33 -31.27 28.60
N THR A 81 -2.57 -31.16 29.03
CA THR A 81 -3.67 -30.64 28.26
C THR A 81 -3.40 -29.19 27.90
N THR A 82 -3.89 -28.77 26.73
CA THR A 82 -3.96 -27.37 26.29
C THR A 82 -4.63 -26.44 27.32
N ARG A 83 -5.26 -26.98 28.38
CA ARG A 83 -5.91 -26.25 29.47
C ARG A 83 -4.96 -25.47 30.39
N MET A 84 -3.66 -25.74 30.37
CA MET A 84 -2.68 -24.94 31.12
C MET A 84 -2.28 -23.64 30.39
N ILE A 85 -2.67 -23.50 29.13
CA ILE A 85 -2.42 -22.32 28.32
C ILE A 85 -3.71 -21.49 28.33
N PRO A 86 -3.67 -20.20 28.71
CA PRO A 86 -4.83 -19.32 28.68
C PRO A 86 -5.46 -19.31 27.30
N ARG A 87 -6.78 -19.12 27.26
CA ARG A 87 -7.45 -18.91 25.98
C ARG A 87 -7.26 -17.46 25.53
N VAL A 88 -7.44 -17.22 24.24
CA VAL A 88 -7.39 -15.87 23.67
C VAL A 88 -8.41 -14.94 24.35
N GLU A 89 -9.58 -15.45 24.76
CA GLU A 89 -10.59 -14.65 25.47
C GLU A 89 -10.16 -14.22 26.88
N ASP A 90 -9.23 -14.94 27.50
CA ASP A 90 -8.70 -14.58 28.82
C ASP A 90 -7.77 -13.37 28.74
N VAL A 91 -7.05 -13.20 27.62
CA VAL A 91 -6.20 -12.02 27.37
C VAL A 91 -7.02 -10.73 27.40
N LEU A 92 -8.25 -10.76 26.88
CA LEU A 92 -9.12 -9.58 26.82
C LEU A 92 -9.46 -9.04 28.22
N LYS A 93 -9.46 -9.92 29.25
CA LYS A 93 -9.78 -9.59 30.64
C LYS A 93 -8.61 -8.95 31.40
N VAL A 94 -7.38 -9.06 30.88
CA VAL A 94 -6.19 -8.50 31.52
C VAL A 94 -6.02 -7.04 31.07
N SER A 95 -5.95 -6.11 32.03
CA SER A 95 -5.71 -4.68 31.79
C SER A 95 -4.29 -4.23 32.11
N ASP A 96 -3.53 -5.05 32.83
CA ASP A 96 -2.15 -4.75 33.22
C ASP A 96 -1.15 -5.19 32.13
N ILE A 97 -0.34 -4.25 31.66
CA ILE A 97 0.64 -4.47 30.59
C ILE A 97 1.76 -5.40 31.08
N GLU A 98 2.22 -5.27 32.33
CA GLU A 98 3.32 -6.11 32.83
C GLU A 98 2.90 -7.58 32.97
N THR A 99 1.67 -7.82 33.41
CA THR A 99 1.07 -9.16 33.41
C THR A 99 1.02 -9.74 32.00
N LEU A 100 0.58 -8.97 31.00
CA LEU A 100 0.56 -9.41 29.60
C LEU A 100 1.96 -9.70 29.06
N ARG A 101 2.97 -8.88 29.39
CA ARG A 101 4.37 -9.15 29.04
C ARG A 101 4.89 -10.45 29.64
N SER A 102 4.59 -10.69 30.92
CA SER A 102 4.93 -11.95 31.59
C SER A 102 4.27 -13.14 30.87
N TRP A 103 2.98 -13.02 30.52
CA TRP A 103 2.27 -14.03 29.74
C TRP A 103 2.96 -14.28 28.39
N HIS A 104 3.31 -13.23 27.65
CA HIS A 104 4.00 -13.36 26.37
C HIS A 104 5.36 -14.08 26.52
N GLN A 105 6.17 -13.73 27.54
CA GLN A 105 7.45 -14.40 27.80
C GLN A 105 7.28 -15.89 28.09
N ILE A 106 6.31 -16.25 28.93
CA ILE A 106 5.96 -17.63 29.24
C ILE A 106 5.53 -18.37 27.97
N SER A 107 4.62 -17.79 27.18
CA SER A 107 4.16 -18.33 25.90
C SER A 107 5.31 -18.56 24.92
N ARG A 108 6.21 -17.58 24.74
CA ARG A 108 7.37 -17.71 23.86
C ARG A 108 8.28 -18.87 24.27
N ARG A 109 8.49 -19.06 25.57
CA ARG A 109 9.31 -20.17 26.08
C ARG A 109 8.62 -21.53 25.88
N ILE A 110 7.31 -21.61 26.11
CA ILE A 110 6.50 -22.81 25.83
C ILE A 110 6.55 -23.16 24.34
N TRP A 111 6.40 -22.17 23.45
CA TRP A 111 6.47 -22.36 22.00
C TRP A 111 7.82 -22.95 21.60
N ASN A 112 8.93 -22.37 22.09
CA ASN A 112 10.29 -22.87 21.80
C ASN A 112 10.50 -24.33 22.25
N LEU A 113 10.07 -24.67 23.47
CA LEU A 113 10.19 -26.03 24.00
C LEU A 113 9.30 -27.02 23.25
N THR A 114 8.08 -26.60 22.89
CA THR A 114 7.15 -27.42 22.10
C THR A 114 7.72 -27.67 20.70
N ASN A 115 8.25 -26.65 20.03
CA ASN A 115 8.83 -26.77 18.70
C ASN A 115 10.04 -27.71 18.69
N ARG A 116 10.95 -27.56 19.67
CA ARG A 116 12.09 -28.49 19.86
C ARG A 116 11.61 -29.93 20.05
N THR A 117 10.54 -30.12 20.83
CA THR A 117 9.96 -31.44 21.06
C THR A 117 9.37 -32.04 19.78
N VAL A 118 8.62 -31.25 19.00
CA VAL A 118 8.07 -31.67 17.70
C VAL A 118 9.19 -32.11 16.76
N ILE A 119 10.19 -31.27 16.55
CA ILE A 119 11.32 -31.54 15.64
C ILE A 119 12.07 -32.80 16.07
N ALA A 120 12.41 -32.93 17.37
CA ALA A 120 13.13 -34.09 17.88
C ALA A 120 12.31 -35.38 17.73
N ARG A 121 10.99 -35.33 17.96
CA ARG A 121 10.10 -36.49 17.77
C ARG A 121 9.96 -36.85 16.30
N GLU A 122 9.68 -35.90 15.43
CA GLU A 122 9.56 -36.15 13.99
C GLU A 122 10.82 -36.79 13.43
N ARG A 123 11.99 -36.26 13.77
CA ARG A 123 13.28 -36.84 13.37
C ARG A 123 13.44 -38.29 13.82
N HIS A 124 13.13 -38.59 15.08
CA HIS A 124 13.18 -39.96 15.58
C HIS A 124 12.22 -40.89 14.81
N HIS A 125 10.97 -40.46 14.58
CA HIS A 125 9.96 -41.34 13.98
C HIS A 125 10.10 -41.49 12.47
N SER A 126 10.48 -40.43 11.75
CA SER A 126 10.78 -40.53 10.32
C SER A 126 11.96 -41.46 10.06
N GLN A 127 12.97 -41.45 10.94
CA GLN A 127 14.18 -42.25 10.77
C GLN A 127 13.96 -43.72 11.14
N PHE A 128 13.24 -44.03 12.23
CA PHE A 128 13.18 -45.40 12.74
C PHE A 128 11.82 -46.10 12.52
N TYR A 129 10.77 -45.36 12.14
CA TYR A 129 9.40 -45.88 12.17
C TYR A 129 8.49 -45.44 11.00
N ARG A 130 9.02 -44.97 9.85
CA ARG A 130 8.19 -44.50 8.70
C ARG A 130 7.09 -43.52 9.14
N ASP A 131 7.48 -42.48 9.88
CA ASP A 131 6.60 -41.47 10.47
C ASP A 131 5.76 -41.94 11.68
N GLY A 132 6.05 -43.13 12.24
CA GLY A 132 5.50 -43.62 13.50
C GLY A 132 4.21 -44.44 13.36
N ASP A 133 3.72 -44.96 14.49
CA ASP A 133 2.36 -45.52 14.59
C ASP A 133 1.31 -44.40 14.75
N ASP A 134 0.02 -44.78 14.76
CA ASP A 134 -1.08 -43.81 14.93
C ASP A 134 -0.96 -43.00 16.23
N GLY A 135 -0.45 -43.61 17.30
CA GLY A 135 -0.23 -42.93 18.57
C GLY A 135 0.80 -41.80 18.46
N HIS A 136 1.89 -42.04 17.73
CA HIS A 136 2.92 -41.03 17.48
C HIS A 136 2.43 -39.90 16.59
N ARG A 137 1.73 -40.23 15.49
CA ARG A 137 1.11 -39.22 14.62
C ARG A 137 0.12 -38.37 15.39
N HIS A 138 -0.74 -38.99 16.19
CA HIS A 138 -1.70 -38.30 17.04
C HIS A 138 -1.01 -37.37 18.05
N PHE A 139 0.06 -37.83 18.71
CA PHE A 139 0.79 -37.00 19.67
C PHE A 139 1.50 -35.81 19.00
N ASN A 140 2.14 -36.02 17.85
CA ASN A 140 2.74 -34.92 17.10
C ASN A 140 1.67 -33.92 16.63
N ALA A 141 0.49 -34.38 16.22
CA ALA A 141 -0.64 -33.50 15.93
C ALA A 141 -1.06 -32.66 17.14
N ILE A 142 -1.11 -33.26 18.35
CA ILE A 142 -1.37 -32.51 19.60
C ILE A 142 -0.30 -31.44 19.85
N LEU A 143 0.98 -31.75 19.66
CA LEU A 143 2.05 -30.78 19.85
C LEU A 143 1.97 -29.63 18.84
N ARG A 144 1.67 -29.92 17.56
CA ARG A 144 1.49 -28.90 16.53
C ARG A 144 0.27 -28.01 16.82
N TYR A 145 -0.85 -28.61 17.23
CA TYR A 145 -2.01 -27.87 17.70
C TYR A 145 -1.68 -26.98 18.91
N LYS A 146 -0.84 -27.47 19.85
CA LYS A 146 -0.34 -26.65 20.96
C LYS A 146 0.52 -25.48 20.47
N LEU A 147 1.37 -25.66 19.46
CA LEU A 147 2.11 -24.54 18.84
C LEU A 147 1.16 -23.49 18.27
N GLU A 148 0.15 -23.91 17.52
CA GLU A 148 -0.87 -23.01 16.95
C GLU A 148 -1.60 -22.21 18.03
N ILE A 149 -2.01 -22.86 19.13
CA ILE A 149 -2.64 -22.17 20.27
C ILE A 149 -1.71 -21.12 20.87
N VAL A 150 -0.44 -21.48 21.10
CA VAL A 150 0.52 -20.58 21.73
C VAL A 150 0.85 -19.41 20.80
N GLU A 151 0.94 -19.62 19.48
CA GLU A 151 1.09 -18.56 18.49
C GLU A 151 -0.11 -17.61 18.47
N ALA A 152 -1.33 -18.15 18.49
CA ALA A 152 -2.55 -17.36 18.58
C ALA A 152 -2.61 -16.56 19.89
N LEU A 153 -2.20 -17.17 21.01
CA LEU A 153 -2.15 -16.50 22.31
C LEU A 153 -1.13 -15.35 22.32
N MET A 154 0.09 -15.56 21.83
CA MET A 154 1.10 -14.49 21.71
C MET A 154 0.60 -13.34 20.84
N SER A 155 -0.03 -13.65 19.70
CA SER A 155 -0.60 -12.64 18.80
C SER A 155 -1.71 -11.83 19.48
N ALA A 156 -2.59 -12.48 20.24
CA ALA A 156 -3.64 -11.80 21.01
C ALA A 156 -3.08 -10.93 22.14
N ILE A 157 -2.01 -11.39 22.80
CA ILE A 157 -1.30 -10.61 23.83
C ILE A 157 -0.68 -9.36 23.19
N ASP A 158 0.02 -9.49 22.07
CA ASP A 158 0.60 -8.35 21.35
C ASP A 158 -0.49 -7.34 20.94
N GLU A 159 -1.62 -7.81 20.41
CA GLU A 159 -2.76 -6.96 20.06
C GLU A 159 -3.34 -6.23 21.29
N LYS A 160 -3.42 -6.90 22.44
CA LYS A 160 -3.92 -6.30 23.68
C LYS A 160 -2.94 -5.27 24.25
N ILE A 161 -1.65 -5.59 24.32
CA ILE A 161 -0.60 -4.64 24.76
C ILE A 161 -0.59 -3.43 23.84
N TYR A 162 -0.70 -3.66 22.53
CA TYR A 162 -0.80 -2.60 21.53
C TYR A 162 -1.99 -1.68 21.82
N LYS A 163 -3.21 -2.22 21.95
CA LYS A 163 -4.41 -1.42 22.28
C LYS A 163 -4.27 -0.64 23.59
N LEU A 164 -3.71 -1.27 24.64
CA LEU A 164 -3.51 -0.61 25.94
C LEU A 164 -2.47 0.52 25.84
N THR A 165 -1.35 0.30 25.15
CA THR A 165 -0.29 1.30 24.97
C THR A 165 -0.79 2.46 24.12
N VAL A 166 -1.51 2.16 23.04
CA VAL A 166 -2.13 3.17 22.18
C VAL A 166 -3.15 4.00 22.95
N ALA A 167 -3.98 3.36 23.80
CA ALA A 167 -4.94 4.08 24.63
C ALA A 167 -4.23 4.96 25.68
N PHE A 168 -3.16 4.45 26.30
CA PHE A 168 -2.35 5.19 27.27
C PHE A 168 -1.67 6.42 26.64
N GLU A 169 -1.17 6.32 25.41
CA GLU A 169 -0.57 7.44 24.66
C GLU A 169 -1.63 8.33 23.95
N GLU A 170 -2.91 8.18 24.27
CA GLU A 170 -4.05 8.88 23.64
C GLU A 170 -4.06 8.77 22.09
N ALA A 171 -3.52 7.66 21.59
CA ALA A 171 -3.22 7.44 20.19
C ALA A 171 -4.23 6.52 19.48
N ASN A 172 -5.46 6.35 20.00
CA ASN A 172 -6.49 5.43 19.47
C ASN A 172 -6.72 5.51 17.96
N TRP A 173 -6.38 6.65 17.35
CA TRP A 173 -6.38 6.87 15.91
C TRP A 173 -5.52 5.91 15.08
N VAL A 174 -4.52 5.26 15.68
CA VAL A 174 -3.74 4.25 14.97
C VAL A 174 -4.60 3.00 14.69
N LEU A 175 -5.60 2.73 15.56
CA LEU A 175 -6.55 1.64 15.40
C LEU A 175 -7.64 1.97 14.38
N ASP A 176 -7.97 3.26 14.22
CA ASP A 176 -8.98 3.78 13.29
C ASP A 176 -8.43 3.85 11.85
N GLN A 177 -7.95 2.73 11.28
CA GLN A 177 -7.54 2.74 9.87
C GLN A 177 -8.77 2.65 8.95
N PRO A 178 -8.92 3.56 7.97
CA PRO A 178 -9.93 3.40 6.95
C PRO A 178 -9.63 2.15 6.13
N PRO A 179 -10.66 1.43 5.63
CA PRO A 179 -10.47 0.26 4.79
C PRO A 179 -9.58 0.62 3.59
N GLU A 180 -8.57 -0.21 3.33
CA GLU A 180 -7.63 -0.01 2.23
C GLU A 180 -8.43 0.06 0.92
N LEU A 181 -8.43 1.24 0.29
CA LEU A 181 -8.88 1.40 -1.08
C LEU A 181 -7.86 0.66 -1.97
N ASN A 182 -8.14 -0.62 -2.24
CA ASN A 182 -7.37 -1.41 -3.19
C ASN A 182 -7.43 -0.72 -4.55
N CYS A 183 -6.31 -0.10 -4.94
CA CYS A 183 -6.05 0.33 -6.30
C CYS A 183 -5.73 -0.94 -7.11
N GLN A 184 -6.72 -1.82 -7.32
CA GLN A 184 -6.62 -2.72 -8.46
C GLN A 184 -6.78 -1.86 -9.71
N ASP A 185 -5.81 -1.99 -10.62
CA ASP A 185 -5.77 -1.31 -11.89
C ASP A 185 -7.17 -1.33 -12.52
N SER A 186 -7.80 -0.15 -12.53
CA SER A 186 -8.94 0.05 -13.40
C SER A 186 -8.36 0.06 -14.80
N ASP A 187 -8.42 -1.09 -15.47
CA ASP A 187 -8.26 -1.14 -16.91
C ASP A 187 -9.09 0.02 -17.52
N PRO A 188 -8.54 0.75 -18.49
CA PRO A 188 -9.31 1.78 -19.17
C PRO A 188 -10.52 1.09 -19.78
N LEU A 189 -11.71 1.42 -19.24
CA LEU A 189 -13.00 0.92 -19.69
C LEU A 189 -13.08 0.94 -21.22
N GLU A 190 -12.85 -0.23 -21.84
CA GLU A 190 -13.32 -0.49 -23.19
C GLU A 190 -14.84 -0.46 -23.10
N LEU A 191 -15.41 0.58 -23.69
CA LEU A 191 -16.84 0.68 -23.90
C LEU A 191 -17.24 -0.45 -24.86
N ASP A 192 -17.73 -1.55 -24.30
CA ASP A 192 -18.36 -2.64 -25.04
C ASP A 192 -19.41 -2.05 -25.99
N SER A 193 -19.08 -2.14 -27.28
CA SER A 193 -20.00 -1.89 -28.37
C SER A 193 -20.71 -3.19 -28.67
N ASP A 194 -21.91 -3.30 -28.13
CA ASP A 194 -22.86 -4.37 -28.36
C ASP A 194 -23.28 -4.40 -29.85
N SER A 195 -22.89 -5.46 -30.57
CA SER A 195 -23.53 -5.85 -31.82
C SER A 195 -23.49 -7.37 -32.04
N GLY A 196 -24.49 -8.04 -31.47
CA GLY A 196 -25.32 -9.07 -32.10
C GLY A 196 -24.69 -10.13 -33.03
N GLY A 197 -24.63 -11.36 -32.50
CA GLY A 197 -25.20 -12.57 -33.11
C GLY A 197 -24.37 -13.31 -34.15
N GLN A 198 -23.98 -14.56 -33.86
CA GLN A 198 -24.41 -15.75 -34.62
C GLN A 198 -23.76 -17.07 -34.12
N THR A 199 -24.65 -18.04 -33.90
CA THR A 199 -24.58 -19.47 -34.25
C THR A 199 -23.63 -20.44 -33.52
N LEU A 200 -24.28 -21.45 -32.90
CA LEU A 200 -23.75 -22.74 -32.48
C LEU A 200 -22.89 -23.42 -33.57
N THR A 201 -21.79 -24.04 -33.15
CA THR A 201 -21.38 -25.36 -33.65
C THR A 201 -20.65 -26.15 -32.56
N ASP A 202 -21.10 -27.39 -32.39
CA ASP A 202 -20.45 -28.53 -31.73
C ASP A 202 -18.98 -28.71 -32.14
N ILE A 203 -18.18 -29.33 -31.27
CA ILE A 203 -17.10 -30.33 -31.52
C ILE A 203 -16.60 -30.76 -30.12
N SER A 204 -17.06 -31.92 -29.65
CA SER A 204 -16.37 -33.23 -29.69
C SER A 204 -15.20 -33.39 -28.72
N SER A 205 -15.44 -34.31 -27.80
CA SER A 205 -14.49 -35.16 -27.07
C SER A 205 -13.31 -35.67 -27.91
N GLY A 206 -12.14 -35.75 -27.26
CA GLY A 206 -10.99 -36.52 -27.70
C GLY A 206 -10.14 -36.96 -26.49
N ASP A 207 -10.32 -38.22 -26.09
CA ASP A 207 -9.30 -39.02 -25.39
C ASP A 207 -8.05 -39.11 -26.27
N ASP A 208 -6.84 -39.11 -25.68
CA ASP A 208 -5.91 -40.24 -25.81
C ASP A 208 -4.56 -40.05 -25.09
N THR A 209 -4.34 -40.97 -24.14
CA THR A 209 -3.19 -41.88 -23.94
C THR A 209 -1.70 -41.48 -24.19
N ASN A 210 -0.89 -41.93 -23.21
CA ASN A 210 0.50 -42.43 -23.27
C ASN A 210 1.70 -41.47 -23.47
N SER A 211 2.60 -41.43 -22.47
CA SER A 211 3.96 -41.99 -22.62
C SER A 211 4.67 -42.12 -21.27
N LEU A 212 5.15 -43.33 -20.98
CA LEU A 212 6.14 -43.64 -19.96
C LEU A 212 7.50 -43.10 -20.42
N ASP A 213 8.32 -42.59 -19.50
CA ASP A 213 9.76 -42.52 -19.75
C ASP A 213 10.63 -42.66 -18.49
N LEU A 214 11.79 -43.24 -18.79
CA LEU A 214 12.63 -44.08 -17.95
C LEU A 214 13.53 -43.35 -16.94
N VAL A 215 13.77 -44.09 -15.85
CA VAL A 215 14.75 -43.90 -14.79
C VAL A 215 16.18 -43.85 -15.34
N SER A 216 16.96 -42.85 -14.90
CA SER A 216 18.42 -42.85 -15.01
C SER A 216 19.05 -42.82 -13.60
N THR A 217 19.77 -43.88 -13.26
CA THR A 217 20.60 -44.05 -12.06
C THR A 217 21.92 -43.29 -12.19
N PRO A 218 22.41 -42.59 -11.15
CA PRO A 218 23.81 -42.21 -11.07
C PRO A 218 24.63 -43.27 -10.32
N SER A 219 25.84 -43.45 -10.83
CA SER A 219 26.91 -44.35 -10.38
C SER A 219 27.42 -44.01 -8.97
N SER A 220 27.74 -45.06 -8.22
CA SER A 220 28.38 -45.03 -6.90
C SER A 220 29.90 -44.91 -7.02
N SER A 221 30.50 -43.94 -6.33
CA SER A 221 31.77 -44.10 -5.60
C SER A 221 32.10 -42.76 -4.93
N ASP A 222 31.98 -42.74 -3.60
CA ASP A 222 32.88 -41.99 -2.71
C ASP A 222 32.56 -42.41 -1.27
N GLU A 223 33.32 -43.42 -0.81
CA GLU A 223 33.53 -43.68 0.60
C GLU A 223 34.61 -42.71 1.10
N SER A 224 34.23 -41.76 1.95
CA SER A 224 35.00 -41.16 3.05
C SER A 224 34.57 -39.71 3.27
N ASP A 225 33.57 -39.52 4.13
CA ASP A 225 33.53 -38.40 5.08
C ASP A 225 32.26 -38.54 5.93
N LEU A 226 32.40 -39.30 7.01
CA LEU A 226 31.45 -39.28 8.12
C LEU A 226 31.82 -38.11 9.03
N GLU A 227 31.57 -36.89 8.57
CA GLU A 227 31.49 -35.73 9.45
C GLU A 227 30.35 -35.91 10.47
N PRO A 228 30.50 -35.44 11.73
CA PRO A 228 29.59 -35.78 12.82
C PRO A 228 28.20 -35.19 12.60
N GLU A 229 27.17 -36.04 12.62
CA GLU A 229 25.75 -35.75 12.35
C GLU A 229 25.05 -34.66 13.22
N PHE A 230 25.78 -34.00 14.13
CA PHE A 230 25.34 -32.81 14.87
C PHE A 230 25.18 -31.57 13.93
N GLU A 231 25.98 -31.48 12.88
CA GLU A 231 26.07 -30.31 11.98
C GLU A 231 24.82 -30.02 11.11
N ARG A 232 23.90 -30.97 10.90
CA ARG A 232 22.74 -30.71 9.99
C ARG A 232 21.43 -30.28 10.65
N MET A 233 21.33 -30.29 11.99
CA MET A 233 20.23 -29.59 12.68
C MET A 233 20.54 -28.09 12.76
N GLU A 234 21.83 -27.78 12.92
CA GLU A 234 22.43 -26.52 12.49
C GLU A 234 21.93 -26.19 11.08
N VAL A 235 22.03 -27.04 10.06
CA VAL A 235 21.61 -26.67 8.67
C VAL A 235 20.15 -26.15 8.49
N VAL A 236 19.11 -26.64 9.18
CA VAL A 236 17.74 -26.08 9.01
C VAL A 236 17.56 -24.76 9.77
N GLU A 237 18.03 -24.72 11.02
CA GLU A 237 18.05 -23.50 11.83
C GLU A 237 18.95 -22.44 11.18
N GLU A 238 20.06 -22.87 10.59
CA GLU A 238 21.00 -22.09 9.79
C GLU A 238 20.37 -21.63 8.50
N LYS A 239 19.56 -22.42 7.78
CA LYS A 239 18.79 -21.93 6.64
C LYS A 239 17.79 -20.83 7.02
N VAL A 240 17.07 -20.99 8.14
CA VAL A 240 16.15 -19.96 8.66
C VAL A 240 16.93 -18.72 9.11
N ASN A 241 18.05 -18.91 9.80
CA ASN A 241 18.94 -17.85 10.23
C ASN A 241 19.61 -17.15 9.05
N GLN A 242 19.96 -17.87 7.98
CA GLN A 242 20.55 -17.35 6.75
C GLN A 242 19.52 -16.52 5.99
N ARG A 243 18.26 -16.99 5.89
CA ARG A 243 17.15 -16.20 5.35
C ARG A 243 16.89 -14.94 6.18
N SER A 244 16.89 -15.07 7.51
CA SER A 244 16.71 -13.94 8.42
C SER A 244 17.85 -12.93 8.29
N ARG A 245 19.11 -13.39 8.23
CA ARG A 245 20.29 -12.56 7.97
C ARG A 245 20.19 -11.87 6.61
N GLY A 246 19.77 -12.59 5.56
CA GLY A 246 19.55 -12.02 4.24
C GLY A 246 18.52 -10.89 4.25
N LEU A 247 17.39 -11.09 4.91
CA LEU A 247 16.37 -10.06 5.08
C LEU A 247 16.85 -8.88 5.94
N ILE A 248 17.57 -9.14 7.04
CA ILE A 248 18.17 -8.08 7.86
C ILE A 248 19.12 -7.23 7.01
N LEU A 249 20.00 -7.86 6.22
CA LEU A 249 20.91 -7.15 5.32
C LEU A 249 20.15 -6.32 4.28
N GLN A 250 19.09 -6.88 3.68
CA GLN A 250 18.27 -6.16 2.71
C GLN A 250 17.54 -4.96 3.35
N LEU A 251 16.86 -5.17 4.48
CA LEU A 251 16.12 -4.12 5.19
C LEU A 251 17.03 -3.02 5.71
N THR A 252 18.18 -3.38 6.27
CA THR A 252 19.19 -2.40 6.71
C THR A 252 19.84 -1.69 5.53
N GLY A 253 19.99 -2.36 4.38
CA GLY A 253 20.40 -1.75 3.12
C GLY A 253 19.45 -0.64 2.67
N TYR A 254 18.13 -0.82 2.80
CA TYR A 254 17.17 0.25 2.48
C TYR A 254 17.37 1.53 3.32
N LEU A 255 17.80 1.39 4.59
CA LEU A 255 18.08 2.53 5.47
C LEU A 255 19.33 3.32 5.06
N ASP A 256 20.17 2.77 4.19
CA ASP A 256 21.35 3.45 3.63
C ASP A 256 21.08 4.16 2.32
N LEU A 257 19.86 4.05 1.78
CA LEU A 257 19.53 4.69 0.52
C LEU A 257 19.66 6.22 0.58
N PRO A 258 20.18 6.85 -0.49
CA PRO A 258 20.74 6.24 -1.71
C PRO A 258 22.19 5.74 -1.56
N PHE A 259 22.52 4.54 -2.08
CA PHE A 259 23.86 3.92 -2.01
C PHE A 259 24.97 4.70 -2.74
N HIS A 260 24.61 5.47 -3.78
CA HIS A 260 25.53 6.28 -4.58
C HIS A 260 25.22 7.77 -4.43
N ALA A 261 25.37 8.26 -3.20
CA ALA A 261 25.05 9.65 -2.84
C ALA A 261 26.02 10.71 -3.41
N SER A 262 27.09 10.33 -4.13
CA SER A 262 28.17 11.27 -4.51
C SER A 262 27.72 12.44 -5.39
N LYS A 263 26.58 12.29 -6.10
CA LYS A 263 26.01 13.35 -6.95
C LYS A 263 24.99 14.24 -6.25
N LEU A 264 24.53 13.85 -5.06
CA LEU A 264 23.50 14.54 -4.30
C LEU A 264 24.11 15.36 -3.18
N GLU A 265 23.45 16.45 -2.82
CA GLU A 265 23.83 17.22 -1.65
C GLU A 265 23.66 16.38 -0.38
N LYS A 266 24.58 16.57 0.57
CA LYS A 266 24.59 15.82 1.84
C LYS A 266 23.26 15.95 2.58
N HIS A 267 22.64 17.13 2.56
CA HIS A 267 21.35 17.37 3.21
C HIS A 267 20.23 16.51 2.60
N THR A 268 20.09 16.51 1.27
CA THR A 268 19.13 15.68 0.52
C THR A 268 19.27 14.20 0.88
N VAL A 269 20.50 13.71 0.98
CA VAL A 269 20.78 12.31 1.33
C VAL A 269 20.28 12.00 2.74
N LEU A 270 20.51 12.90 3.70
CA LEU A 270 20.03 12.73 5.06
C LEU A 270 18.49 12.77 5.14
N GLU A 271 17.84 13.66 4.38
CA GLU A 271 16.38 13.74 4.28
C GLU A 271 15.76 12.47 3.70
N LEU A 272 16.33 11.91 2.63
CA LEU A 272 15.89 10.64 2.04
C LEU A 272 15.99 9.49 3.04
N LYS A 273 17.11 9.40 3.78
CA LYS A 273 17.25 8.43 4.85
C LYS A 273 16.19 8.61 5.91
N GLN A 274 15.87 9.86 6.26
CA GLN A 274 14.81 10.14 7.23
C GLN A 274 13.42 9.75 6.72
N ILE A 275 13.12 9.98 5.45
CA ILE A 275 11.87 9.53 4.82
C ILE A 275 11.74 8.01 4.91
N VAL A 276 12.79 7.25 4.53
CA VAL A 276 12.76 5.78 4.64
C VAL A 276 12.55 5.33 6.09
N ARG A 277 13.22 5.96 7.06
CA ARG A 277 12.98 5.68 8.49
C ARG A 277 11.53 5.98 8.89
N ASN A 278 10.94 7.06 8.40
CA ASN A 278 9.53 7.40 8.66
C ASN A 278 8.58 6.37 8.05
N VAL A 279 8.89 5.81 6.88
CA VAL A 279 8.11 4.71 6.30
C VAL A 279 8.15 3.49 7.23
N PHE A 280 9.34 3.07 7.68
CA PHE A 280 9.45 1.96 8.64
C PHE A 280 8.65 2.22 9.92
N ARG A 281 8.76 3.41 10.52
CA ARG A 281 7.99 3.77 11.71
C ARG A 281 6.49 3.68 11.46
N ARG A 282 6.01 4.14 10.31
CA ARG A 282 4.58 4.05 9.95
C ARG A 282 4.14 2.60 9.76
N ILE A 283 4.96 1.73 9.19
CA ILE A 283 4.65 0.29 9.08
C ILE A 283 4.60 -0.36 10.46
N ILE A 284 5.60 -0.08 11.29
CA ILE A 284 5.70 -0.60 12.67
C ILE A 284 4.48 -0.19 13.48
N VAL A 285 4.08 1.08 13.42
CA VAL A 285 2.91 1.60 14.16
C VAL A 285 1.59 0.94 13.72
N ARG A 286 1.48 0.45 12.48
CA ARG A 286 0.27 -0.22 11.99
C ARG A 286 0.20 -1.71 12.35
N ASP A 287 1.28 -2.30 12.85
CA ASP A 287 1.37 -3.72 13.15
C ASP A 287 1.59 -3.93 14.66
N ALA A 288 0.65 -4.58 15.33
CA ALA A 288 0.67 -4.73 16.78
C ALA A 288 1.96 -5.38 17.29
N GLY A 289 2.41 -6.48 16.66
CA GLY A 289 3.61 -7.20 17.08
C GLY A 289 4.88 -6.36 16.89
N LEU A 290 5.03 -5.75 15.71
CA LEU A 290 6.18 -4.87 15.45
C LEU A 290 6.19 -3.65 16.38
N PHE A 291 5.02 -3.06 16.65
CA PHE A 291 4.89 -1.93 17.55
C PHE A 291 5.32 -2.28 18.98
N VAL A 292 4.79 -3.38 19.53
CA VAL A 292 5.13 -3.83 20.90
C VAL A 292 6.63 -4.06 21.00
N ARG A 293 7.22 -4.79 20.03
CA ARG A 293 8.67 -4.99 19.96
C ARG A 293 9.45 -3.68 19.89
N ALA A 294 8.98 -2.72 19.10
CA ALA A 294 9.65 -1.43 18.95
C ALA A 294 9.56 -0.56 20.22
N LYS A 295 8.50 -0.70 21.02
CA LYS A 295 8.35 -0.01 22.32
C LYS A 295 9.19 -0.67 23.42
N GLU A 296 9.37 -1.98 23.36
CA GLU A 296 10.21 -2.75 24.28
C GLU A 296 11.70 -2.69 23.91
N PHE A 297 12.02 -2.19 22.73
CA PHE A 297 13.39 -2.08 22.26
C PHE A 297 14.15 -1.00 23.04
N ASP A 298 14.93 -1.45 24.03
CA ASP A 298 15.84 -0.60 24.78
C ASP A 298 17.14 -0.38 24.00
N MET A 299 17.31 0.82 23.43
CA MET A 299 18.55 1.21 22.76
C MET A 299 19.78 1.17 23.68
N ASN A 300 19.61 1.38 24.98
CA ASN A 300 20.73 1.46 25.93
C ASN A 300 21.30 0.07 26.26
N SER A 301 20.51 -0.99 26.07
CA SER A 301 20.95 -2.37 26.29
C SER A 301 21.96 -2.85 25.22
N SER A 302 21.90 -2.29 24.00
CA SER A 302 22.95 -2.39 23.00
C SER A 302 24.13 -1.50 23.38
N SER A 303 25.23 -2.11 23.82
CA SER A 303 26.36 -1.61 24.62
C SER A 303 27.17 -0.39 24.12
N ASN A 304 26.69 0.39 23.15
CA ASN A 304 27.48 1.43 22.47
C ASN A 304 26.85 2.83 22.49
N ILE A 305 25.75 3.08 23.22
CA ILE A 305 25.08 4.40 23.17
C ILE A 305 24.59 4.80 24.56
N ALA A 306 25.52 5.14 25.45
CA ALA A 306 25.21 5.78 26.72
C ALA A 306 25.40 7.30 26.57
N SER A 307 24.31 8.07 26.44
CA SER A 307 24.19 9.52 26.78
C SER A 307 23.15 10.31 25.95
N LEU A 308 21.94 9.79 25.74
CA LEU A 308 20.85 10.60 25.17
C LEU A 308 19.68 10.65 26.16
N SER A 309 19.54 11.80 26.82
CA SER A 309 18.40 12.21 27.65
C SER A 309 17.10 12.02 26.89
N ASN A 310 16.05 11.57 27.58
CA ASN A 310 14.73 11.24 27.02
C ASN A 310 13.96 12.43 26.40
N ASP A 311 14.51 13.65 26.47
CA ASP A 311 13.85 14.88 26.02
C ASP A 311 14.65 15.64 24.95
N ASP A 312 15.95 15.35 24.78
CA ASP A 312 16.75 15.96 23.72
C ASP A 312 16.57 15.18 22.44
N GLN A 313 15.80 15.78 21.54
CA GLN A 313 15.48 15.24 20.24
C GLN A 313 16.76 14.86 19.49
N ILE A 314 16.93 13.57 19.20
CA ILE A 314 18.11 13.09 18.49
C ILE A 314 18.11 13.70 17.09
N ASP A 315 18.96 14.69 16.86
CA ASP A 315 19.14 15.31 15.56
C ASP A 315 19.81 14.30 14.62
N TRP A 316 18.99 13.73 13.73
CA TRP A 316 19.41 12.76 12.72
C TRP A 316 20.39 13.32 11.69
N ARG A 317 20.64 14.63 11.71
CA ARG A 317 21.63 15.31 10.86
C ARG A 317 23.06 15.22 11.43
N GLN A 318 23.22 14.83 12.70
CA GLN A 318 24.53 14.71 13.33
C GLN A 318 25.30 13.48 12.83
N SER A 319 26.63 13.61 12.73
CA SER A 319 27.51 12.51 12.29
C SER A 319 27.57 11.33 13.26
N SER A 320 27.26 11.56 14.54
CA SER A 320 27.18 10.56 15.61
C SER A 320 25.82 9.83 15.65
N TYR A 321 24.89 10.15 14.75
CA TYR A 321 23.55 9.58 14.78
C TYR A 321 23.56 8.07 14.55
N VAL A 322 23.15 7.31 15.56
CA VAL A 322 22.87 5.89 15.41
C VAL A 322 21.40 5.69 15.09
N CYS A 323 21.11 5.11 13.93
CA CYS A 323 19.75 4.88 13.46
C CYS A 323 19.02 3.83 14.33
N PRO A 324 18.00 4.22 15.13
CA PRO A 324 17.31 3.28 16.02
C PRO A 324 16.55 2.21 15.25
N VAL A 325 15.99 2.56 14.10
CA VAL A 325 15.30 1.62 13.20
C VAL A 325 16.28 0.54 12.70
N ARG A 326 17.54 0.93 12.42
CA ARG A 326 18.58 -0.03 12.01
C ARG A 326 18.93 -0.97 13.15
N ALA A 327 19.17 -0.43 14.34
CA ALA A 327 19.50 -1.22 15.52
C ALA A 327 18.36 -2.18 15.88
N PHE A 328 17.11 -1.73 15.80
CA PHE A 328 15.93 -2.55 16.00
C PHE A 328 15.88 -3.74 15.02
N ILE A 329 16.05 -3.50 13.72
CA ILE A 329 16.05 -4.55 12.69
C ILE A 329 17.21 -5.53 12.90
N ALA A 330 18.39 -5.03 13.28
CA ALA A 330 19.59 -5.85 13.48
C ALA A 330 19.66 -6.54 14.85
N SER A 331 18.74 -6.25 15.78
CA SER A 331 18.78 -6.73 17.17
C SER A 331 18.63 -8.25 17.32
N GLY A 332 18.17 -8.96 16.27
CA GLY A 332 17.86 -10.39 16.32
C GLY A 332 16.62 -10.74 17.15
N THR A 333 15.90 -9.73 17.67
CA THR A 333 14.68 -9.95 18.48
C THR A 333 13.46 -10.28 17.61
N LEU A 334 13.49 -9.86 16.35
CA LEU A 334 12.45 -10.06 15.34
C LEU A 334 12.52 -11.45 14.72
N SER A 335 11.37 -12.10 14.63
CA SER A 335 11.17 -13.33 13.89
C SER A 335 11.24 -13.11 12.37
N LEU A 336 11.41 -14.20 11.61
CA LEU A 336 11.38 -14.17 10.14
C LEU A 336 10.08 -13.56 9.61
N LYS A 337 8.92 -13.91 10.20
CA LYS A 337 7.61 -13.36 9.82
C LYS A 337 7.54 -11.85 10.09
N GLU A 338 8.07 -11.38 11.22
CA GLU A 338 8.14 -9.94 11.55
C GLU A 338 9.04 -9.18 10.57
N LEU A 339 10.22 -9.72 10.24
CA LEU A 339 11.12 -9.15 9.24
C LEU A 339 10.44 -9.05 7.87
N GLN A 340 9.75 -10.11 7.44
CA GLN A 340 8.95 -10.08 6.20
C GLN A 340 7.85 -9.02 6.25
N ARG A 341 7.21 -8.80 7.40
CA ARG A 341 6.17 -7.77 7.55
C ARG A 341 6.70 -6.34 7.45
N LEU A 342 7.98 -6.10 7.77
CA LEU A 342 8.67 -4.82 7.57
C LEU A 342 9.00 -4.54 6.09
N PHE A 343 8.80 -5.51 5.20
CA PHE A 343 9.02 -5.32 3.78
C PHE A 343 7.93 -4.40 3.20
N TRP A 344 8.32 -3.14 3.01
CA TRP A 344 7.41 -2.06 2.64
C TRP A 344 6.93 -2.07 1.19
N LYS A 345 7.61 -2.79 0.28
CA LYS A 345 7.29 -2.74 -1.16
C LYS A 345 5.84 -3.12 -1.48
N GLU A 346 5.29 -4.10 -0.77
CA GLU A 346 3.92 -4.58 -0.99
C GLU A 346 2.89 -3.85 -0.13
N LYS A 347 3.32 -3.14 0.92
CA LYS A 347 2.44 -2.59 1.97
C LYS A 347 2.42 -1.08 2.05
N ALA A 348 3.44 -0.41 1.53
CA ALA A 348 3.53 1.04 1.53
C ALA A 348 2.70 1.60 0.38
N GLY A 349 1.39 1.67 0.59
CA GLY A 349 0.50 2.42 -0.29
C GLY A 349 0.96 3.88 -0.43
N PRO A 350 0.55 4.58 -1.51
CA PRO A 350 1.00 5.94 -1.80
C PRO A 350 0.71 6.90 -0.63
N GLU A 351 -0.41 6.70 0.04
CA GLU A 351 -0.80 7.47 1.22
C GLU A 351 0.17 7.31 2.40
N LEU A 352 0.71 6.11 2.64
CA LEU A 352 1.72 5.90 3.68
C LEU A 352 3.01 6.66 3.34
N ILE A 353 3.45 6.59 2.07
CA ILE A 353 4.67 7.26 1.59
C ILE A 353 4.52 8.78 1.68
N ARG A 354 3.39 9.34 1.21
CA ARG A 354 3.10 10.77 1.36
C ARG A 354 3.20 11.20 2.82
N ASN A 355 2.62 10.42 3.72
CA ASN A 355 2.60 10.78 5.13
C ASN A 355 3.97 10.64 5.78
N ALA A 356 4.79 9.66 5.39
CA ALA A 356 6.19 9.55 5.81
C ALA A 356 7.05 10.74 5.35
N ILE A 357 6.82 11.21 4.12
CA ILE A 357 7.45 12.42 3.58
C ILE A 357 6.95 13.66 4.32
N SER A 358 5.64 13.76 4.54
CA SER A 358 5.03 14.88 5.28
C SER A 358 5.59 14.99 6.70
N ASP A 359 5.90 13.87 7.35
CA ASP A 359 6.50 13.85 8.69
C ASP A 359 7.89 14.48 8.73
N LEU A 360 8.62 14.54 7.60
CA LEU A 360 9.90 15.25 7.50
C LEU A 360 9.72 16.76 7.66
N PHE A 361 8.63 17.31 7.10
CA PHE A 361 8.37 18.76 7.04
C PHE A 361 7.60 19.29 8.24
N ARG A 362 7.23 18.43 9.18
CA ARG A 362 6.61 18.87 10.43
C ARG A 362 7.71 19.40 11.34
N SER A 363 7.87 20.72 11.31
CA SER A 363 8.72 21.47 12.21
C SER A 363 8.46 21.04 13.65
N ASN A 364 9.53 20.87 14.43
CA ASN A 364 9.44 20.86 15.88
C ASN A 364 9.24 22.31 16.37
N GLU A 365 8.11 22.90 16.02
CA GLU A 365 7.72 24.27 16.37
C GLU A 365 7.56 24.50 17.88
N SER A 366 7.86 23.50 18.72
CA SER A 366 7.78 23.61 20.17
C SER A 366 8.97 24.28 20.86
N HIS A 367 10.04 24.69 20.15
CA HIS A 367 11.25 25.21 20.80
C HIS A 367 11.77 26.59 20.37
N SER A 368 11.13 27.30 19.46
CA SER A 368 11.46 28.73 19.28
C SER A 368 10.70 29.56 20.33
N ASN A 369 11.28 29.65 21.53
CA ASN A 369 11.02 30.70 22.52
C ASN A 369 11.47 32.06 21.98
N SER A 370 10.90 32.52 20.85
CA SER A 370 11.04 33.90 20.40
C SER A 370 9.73 34.61 20.69
N ASP A 371 9.79 35.54 21.63
CA ASP A 371 8.74 36.42 22.17
C ASP A 371 8.02 37.32 21.13
N SER A 372 8.04 37.00 19.84
CA SER A 372 7.25 37.71 18.83
C SER A 372 5.82 37.18 18.82
N LYS A 373 5.00 37.74 19.72
CA LYS A 373 3.53 37.72 19.69
C LYS A 373 3.01 38.21 18.33
N GLU A 374 2.92 37.34 17.34
CA GLU A 374 2.08 37.59 16.17
C GLU A 374 1.05 36.47 15.99
N LYS A 375 -0.15 36.80 16.51
CA LYS A 375 -1.49 36.25 16.35
C LYS A 375 -1.78 35.55 15.00
N ILE A 376 -1.18 34.38 14.76
CA ILE A 376 -1.80 33.30 13.96
C ILE A 376 -2.02 32.09 14.88
N ALA A 377 -2.60 32.38 16.05
CA ALA A 377 -2.97 31.41 17.05
C ALA A 377 -4.50 31.30 17.08
N SER A 378 -5.08 30.43 16.24
CA SER A 378 -6.35 29.75 16.52
C SER A 378 -6.69 28.77 15.42
N THR A 379 -6.26 27.49 15.54
CA THR A 379 -7.05 26.26 15.21
C THR A 379 -6.19 25.02 14.94
N GLN A 380 -4.85 25.12 14.85
CA GLN A 380 -4.03 23.91 14.82
C GLN A 380 -3.93 23.31 16.23
N LYS A 381 -4.96 22.55 16.62
CA LYS A 381 -4.84 21.52 17.68
C LYS A 381 -3.57 20.74 17.34
N THR A 382 -2.58 20.75 18.24
CA THR A 382 -1.36 19.94 18.14
C THR A 382 -1.78 18.52 17.74
N SER A 383 -1.53 18.15 16.49
CA SER A 383 -2.00 16.86 16.00
C SER A 383 -1.33 15.77 16.83
N ALA A 384 -2.13 14.85 17.40
CA ALA A 384 -1.60 13.76 18.21
C ALA A 384 -0.45 13.06 17.49
N LYS A 385 0.63 12.77 18.22
CA LYS A 385 1.86 12.17 17.70
C LYS A 385 2.34 11.09 18.65
N MET A 386 3.07 10.13 18.11
CA MET A 386 3.55 8.95 18.83
C MET A 386 5.04 8.78 18.57
N TRP A 387 5.84 8.59 19.62
CA TRP A 387 7.28 8.39 19.49
C TRP A 387 7.61 6.91 19.30
N VAL A 388 8.32 6.58 18.21
CA VAL A 388 8.73 5.22 17.87
C VAL A 388 10.13 5.24 17.25
N LEU A 389 11.07 4.50 17.82
CA LEU A 389 12.43 4.30 17.29
C LEU A 389 13.10 5.62 16.88
N GLY A 390 13.16 6.58 17.81
CA GLY A 390 13.85 7.87 17.64
C GLY A 390 13.18 8.84 16.67
N GLY A 391 11.87 8.78 16.50
CA GLY A 391 11.12 9.76 15.71
C GLY A 391 9.62 9.73 15.97
N TYR A 392 8.92 10.79 15.55
CA TYR A 392 7.47 10.88 15.70
C TYR A 392 6.72 10.33 14.48
N VAL A 393 5.63 9.62 14.74
CA VAL A 393 4.58 9.29 13.77
C VAL A 393 3.35 10.10 14.11
N TRP A 394 2.82 10.83 13.14
CA TRP A 394 1.72 11.75 13.36
C TRP A 394 0.36 11.17 12.97
N LYS A 395 -0.67 11.46 13.79
CA LYS A 395 -2.07 11.04 13.61
C LYS A 395 -2.63 11.43 12.27
N LYS A 396 -2.72 12.74 12.08
CA LYS A 396 -3.33 13.31 10.90
C LYS A 396 -2.26 13.48 9.85
N PRO A 397 -2.54 13.19 8.56
CA PRO A 397 -1.68 13.65 7.48
C PRO A 397 -1.53 15.17 7.55
N LEU A 398 -0.47 15.72 6.97
CA LEU A 398 -0.32 17.19 6.88
C LEU A 398 -1.55 17.75 6.17
N SER A 399 -2.27 18.65 6.85
CA SER A 399 -3.44 19.32 6.29
C SER A 399 -2.94 20.37 5.32
N GLY A 400 -2.95 20.06 4.03
CA GLY A 400 -2.51 20.98 3.00
C GLY A 400 -1.68 20.31 1.91
N PRO A 401 -1.23 21.12 0.93
CA PRO A 401 -0.36 20.66 -0.14
C PRO A 401 0.97 20.17 0.43
N LEU A 402 1.56 19.15 -0.21
CA LEU A 402 2.91 18.76 0.10
C LEU A 402 3.87 19.86 -0.38
N PRO A 403 4.89 20.24 0.40
CA PRO A 403 5.91 21.15 -0.10
C PRO A 403 6.53 20.62 -1.38
N ARG A 404 7.01 21.52 -2.25
CA ARG A 404 7.56 21.14 -3.56
C ARG A 404 8.63 20.05 -3.47
N LEU A 405 9.54 20.19 -2.51
CA LEU A 405 10.57 19.21 -2.21
C LEU A 405 9.99 17.84 -1.85
N GLY A 406 8.92 17.83 -1.05
CA GLY A 406 8.20 16.61 -0.71
C GLY A 406 7.55 15.94 -1.91
N THR A 407 6.99 16.71 -2.86
CA THR A 407 6.46 16.16 -4.12
C THR A 407 7.57 15.52 -4.94
N ASP A 408 8.74 16.14 -5.04
CA ASP A 408 9.88 15.56 -5.75
C ASP A 408 10.34 14.24 -5.11
N TYR A 409 10.39 14.19 -3.78
CA TYR A 409 10.63 12.93 -3.06
C TYR A 409 9.55 11.90 -3.37
N PHE A 410 8.27 12.29 -3.33
CA PHE A 410 7.17 11.37 -3.63
C PHE A 410 7.29 10.78 -5.05
N TYR A 411 7.58 11.63 -6.04
CA TYR A 411 7.82 11.19 -7.41
C TYR A 411 9.01 10.22 -7.48
N ALA A 412 10.10 10.50 -6.78
CA ALA A 412 11.26 9.61 -6.75
C ALA A 412 10.92 8.22 -6.19
N PHE A 413 10.16 8.14 -5.09
CA PHE A 413 9.76 6.88 -4.45
C PHE A 413 8.71 6.10 -5.24
N VAL A 414 7.62 6.76 -5.66
CA VAL A 414 6.43 6.10 -6.21
C VAL A 414 6.44 6.09 -7.73
N GLY A 415 6.81 7.20 -8.37
CA GLY A 415 6.88 7.34 -9.82
C GLY A 415 5.55 7.25 -10.58
N CYS A 416 4.46 6.77 -9.96
CA CYS A 416 3.14 6.66 -10.56
C CYS A 416 2.35 7.98 -10.44
N HIS A 417 1.88 8.49 -11.59
CA HIS A 417 1.09 9.71 -11.67
C HIS A 417 -0.23 9.60 -10.90
N GLY A 418 -0.99 8.52 -11.11
CA GLY A 418 -2.27 8.30 -10.43
C GLY A 418 -2.13 8.24 -8.90
N CYS A 419 -1.07 7.60 -8.41
CA CYS A 419 -0.74 7.54 -6.98
C CYS A 419 -0.40 8.90 -6.37
N MET A 420 0.30 9.78 -7.10
CA MET A 420 0.53 11.15 -6.61
C MET A 420 -0.79 11.91 -6.52
N LEU A 421 -1.58 11.86 -7.60
CA LEU A 421 -2.85 12.59 -7.69
C LEU A 421 -3.86 12.14 -6.64
N SER A 422 -3.95 10.84 -6.34
CA SER A 422 -4.87 10.30 -5.32
C SER A 422 -4.51 10.72 -3.89
N THR A 423 -3.27 11.14 -3.65
CA THR A 423 -2.82 11.59 -2.34
C THR A 423 -2.81 13.11 -2.17
N CYS A 424 -3.08 13.88 -3.24
CA CYS A 424 -3.16 15.33 -3.18
C CYS A 424 -4.28 15.78 -2.21
N ARG A 425 -4.05 16.88 -1.50
CA ARG A 425 -5.00 17.39 -0.49
C ARG A 425 -5.82 18.57 -0.96
N THR A 426 -5.36 19.25 -2.00
CA THR A 426 -5.92 20.49 -2.54
C THR A 426 -5.98 20.37 -4.06
N PHE A 427 -6.94 21.06 -4.68
CA PHE A 427 -7.01 21.14 -6.14
C PHE A 427 -5.74 21.78 -6.70
N GLU A 428 -5.23 22.82 -6.02
CA GLU A 428 -4.01 23.53 -6.42
C GLU A 428 -2.79 22.61 -6.52
N GLU A 429 -2.57 21.77 -5.50
CA GLU A 429 -1.51 20.76 -5.53
C GLU A 429 -1.68 19.79 -6.71
N TRP A 430 -2.91 19.34 -6.94
CA TRP A 430 -3.23 18.38 -7.98
C TRP A 430 -2.93 18.93 -9.37
N VAL A 431 -3.40 20.15 -9.68
CA VAL A 431 -3.17 20.78 -10.99
C VAL A 431 -1.71 21.18 -11.17
N GLU A 432 -1.02 21.57 -10.11
CA GLU A 432 0.39 21.95 -10.20
C GLU A 432 1.29 20.76 -10.51
N ASN A 433 1.06 19.61 -9.88
CA ASN A 433 1.82 18.41 -10.18
C ASN A 433 1.62 17.95 -11.64
N ARG A 434 0.40 18.08 -12.15
CA ARG A 434 0.12 17.83 -13.57
C ARG A 434 0.81 18.83 -14.47
N ARG A 435 0.82 20.12 -14.11
CA ARG A 435 1.48 21.17 -14.89
C ARG A 435 2.98 20.90 -15.01
N LEU A 436 3.63 20.46 -13.94
CA LEU A 436 5.09 20.29 -13.87
C LEU A 436 5.64 19.05 -14.58
N SER A 437 4.78 18.11 -14.98
CA SER A 437 5.21 17.07 -15.93
C SER A 437 5.35 17.63 -17.36
N LEU A 438 4.55 18.65 -17.69
CA LEU A 438 4.55 19.29 -19.01
C LEU A 438 5.56 20.43 -19.08
N ILE A 439 5.57 21.28 -18.06
CA ILE A 439 6.45 22.44 -17.96
C ILE A 439 7.75 22.04 -17.27
N CYS A 440 8.89 22.42 -17.83
CA CYS A 440 10.25 22.09 -17.36
C CYS A 440 10.63 20.59 -17.37
N SER A 441 9.76 19.69 -17.86
CA SER A 441 10.01 18.24 -17.88
C SER A 441 10.49 17.68 -16.54
N ARG A 442 9.94 18.18 -15.42
CA ARG A 442 10.36 17.78 -14.06
C ARG A 442 9.93 16.35 -13.75
N TYR A 443 8.73 15.97 -14.20
CA TYR A 443 8.18 14.62 -14.10
C TYR A 443 7.96 14.00 -15.48
N PRO A 444 9.03 13.62 -16.20
CA PRO A 444 8.94 13.17 -17.59
C PRO A 444 8.09 11.90 -17.74
N ASP A 445 8.10 11.02 -16.74
CA ASP A 445 7.30 9.78 -16.74
C ASP A 445 5.78 10.04 -16.71
N TRP A 446 5.34 11.26 -16.39
CA TRP A 446 3.92 11.63 -16.29
C TRP A 446 3.40 12.39 -17.51
N LEU A 447 4.23 12.54 -18.55
CA LEU A 447 3.84 13.19 -19.79
C LEU A 447 2.89 12.27 -20.57
N ASN A 448 1.74 12.79 -20.99
CA ASN A 448 0.84 12.09 -21.89
C ASN A 448 1.25 12.41 -23.33
N GLN A 449 1.65 11.41 -24.11
CA GLN A 449 2.10 11.60 -25.48
C GLN A 449 0.96 11.87 -26.47
N VAL A 450 -0.29 11.54 -26.10
CA VAL A 450 -1.47 11.64 -26.96
C VAL A 450 -2.32 12.88 -26.64
N GLU A 451 -1.80 13.81 -25.84
CA GLU A 451 -2.52 15.02 -25.41
C GLU A 451 -2.66 16.02 -26.56
N SER A 452 -3.88 16.50 -26.81
CA SER A 452 -4.14 17.52 -27.84
C SER A 452 -3.51 18.88 -27.46
N GLN A 453 -3.33 19.78 -28.44
CA GLN A 453 -2.77 21.12 -28.17
C GLN A 453 -3.60 21.91 -27.15
N VAL A 454 -4.93 21.81 -27.22
CA VAL A 454 -5.85 22.51 -26.29
C VAL A 454 -5.76 21.92 -24.89
N GLU A 455 -5.68 20.59 -24.76
CA GLU A 455 -5.48 19.96 -23.44
C GLU A 455 -4.10 20.31 -22.86
N SER A 456 -3.07 20.35 -23.69
CA SER A 456 -1.72 20.78 -23.29
C SER A 456 -1.71 22.24 -22.82
N LEU A 457 -2.47 23.12 -23.50
CA LEU A 457 -2.71 24.50 -23.07
C LEU A 457 -3.42 24.54 -21.71
N PHE A 458 -4.53 23.81 -21.57
CA PHE A 458 -5.30 23.75 -20.33
C PHE A 458 -4.44 23.26 -19.16
N ARG A 459 -3.69 22.18 -19.35
CA ARG A 459 -2.74 21.66 -18.36
C ARG A 459 -1.65 22.68 -18.01
N SER A 460 -1.13 23.42 -18.99
CA SER A 460 -0.15 24.49 -18.76
C SER A 460 -0.71 25.63 -17.90
N LEU A 461 -2.01 25.88 -18.01
CA LEU A 461 -2.75 26.92 -17.30
C LEU A 461 -3.51 26.42 -16.07
N ARG A 462 -3.26 25.19 -15.60
CA ARG A 462 -3.93 24.56 -14.44
C ARG A 462 -5.46 24.38 -14.61
N ILE A 463 -5.94 24.26 -15.84
CA ILE A 463 -7.34 24.01 -16.17
C ILE A 463 -7.56 22.51 -16.38
N VAL A 464 -8.68 22.01 -15.85
CA VAL A 464 -9.00 20.58 -15.88
C VAL A 464 -10.36 20.37 -16.53
N ILE A 465 -10.42 19.49 -17.54
CA ILE A 465 -11.69 19.04 -18.10
C ILE A 465 -12.24 17.92 -17.20
N SER A 466 -13.34 18.20 -16.51
CA SER A 466 -13.97 17.32 -15.53
C SER A 466 -15.13 16.50 -16.12
N GLY A 467 -15.74 17.02 -17.18
CA GLY A 467 -16.77 16.32 -17.96
C GLY A 467 -17.06 17.03 -19.28
N HIS A 468 -17.51 16.27 -20.28
CA HIS A 468 -17.92 16.79 -21.59
C HIS A 468 -18.82 15.76 -22.30
N ASN A 469 -19.48 16.17 -23.37
CA ASN A 469 -20.32 15.30 -24.21
C ASN A 469 -19.80 15.21 -25.65
N SER A 470 -18.53 14.86 -25.84
CA SER A 470 -17.90 14.79 -27.18
C SER A 470 -18.59 13.81 -28.12
N ASN A 471 -19.20 12.75 -27.56
CA ASN A 471 -19.85 11.68 -28.32
C ASN A 471 -21.32 11.99 -28.65
N SER A 472 -21.81 13.16 -28.21
CA SER A 472 -23.17 13.62 -28.46
C SER A 472 -23.41 13.83 -29.95
N LYS A 473 -24.53 13.30 -30.46
CA LYS A 473 -24.99 13.60 -31.81
C LYS A 473 -25.78 14.91 -31.75
N LEU A 474 -25.18 15.98 -32.29
CA LEU A 474 -25.75 17.33 -32.29
C LEU A 474 -27.20 17.38 -32.76
N SER A 475 -27.58 16.57 -33.74
CA SER A 475 -28.97 16.45 -34.18
C SER A 475 -29.29 15.01 -34.58
N ARG A 476 -30.41 14.50 -34.10
CA ARG A 476 -30.95 13.18 -34.42
C ARG A 476 -32.43 13.30 -34.75
N ILE A 477 -32.83 12.75 -35.89
CA ILE A 477 -34.24 12.68 -36.30
C ILE A 477 -34.70 11.24 -36.15
N GLU A 478 -35.77 11.05 -35.40
CA GLU A 478 -36.42 9.76 -35.18
C GLU A 478 -37.83 9.77 -35.76
N ARG A 479 -38.19 8.65 -36.39
CA ARG A 479 -39.55 8.40 -36.86
C ARG A 479 -40.23 7.45 -35.89
N VAL A 480 -41.16 7.96 -35.10
CA VAL A 480 -41.93 7.17 -34.14
C VAL A 480 -43.22 6.70 -34.81
N ILE A 481 -43.31 5.39 -35.04
CA ILE A 481 -44.52 4.73 -35.55
C ILE A 481 -45.28 4.18 -34.34
N PRO A 482 -46.44 4.77 -33.97
CA PRO A 482 -47.20 4.32 -32.82
C PRO A 482 -47.77 2.91 -33.04
N LYS A 483 -47.80 2.09 -31.98
CA LYS A 483 -48.34 0.71 -32.04
C LYS A 483 -49.83 0.66 -32.36
N CYS A 484 -50.58 1.73 -32.09
CA CYS A 484 -51.99 1.83 -32.41
C CYS A 484 -52.21 2.36 -33.84
N LYS A 485 -52.92 1.59 -34.68
CA LYS A 485 -53.25 1.96 -36.08
C LYS A 485 -54.01 3.29 -36.24
N LYS A 486 -54.58 3.83 -35.16
CA LYS A 486 -55.33 5.10 -35.15
C LYS A 486 -54.45 6.34 -34.94
N LEU A 487 -53.20 6.17 -34.50
CA LEU A 487 -52.29 7.28 -34.23
C LEU A 487 -51.40 7.55 -35.45
N LYS A 488 -51.19 8.83 -35.78
CA LYS A 488 -50.33 9.26 -36.89
C LYS A 488 -48.85 9.07 -36.51
N THR A 489 -48.02 8.75 -37.50
CA THR A 489 -46.55 8.76 -37.35
C THR A 489 -46.08 10.15 -36.92
N VAL A 490 -45.16 10.21 -35.96
CA VAL A 490 -44.57 11.46 -35.47
C VAL A 490 -43.08 11.46 -35.80
N TYR A 491 -42.58 12.56 -36.33
CA TYR A 491 -41.16 12.82 -36.51
C TYR A 491 -40.67 13.66 -35.35
N ILE A 492 -39.72 13.14 -34.59
CA ILE A 492 -39.08 13.83 -33.47
C ILE A 492 -37.68 14.21 -33.90
N GLU A 493 -37.30 15.47 -33.73
CA GLU A 493 -35.91 15.89 -33.80
C GLU A 493 -35.43 16.25 -32.41
N VAL A 494 -34.38 15.56 -31.99
CA VAL A 494 -33.63 15.82 -30.76
C VAL A 494 -32.38 16.58 -31.17
N GLN A 495 -32.16 17.74 -30.56
CA GLN A 495 -30.93 18.47 -30.70
C GLN A 495 -30.21 18.48 -29.36
N GLU A 496 -28.92 18.14 -29.39
CA GLU A 496 -28.05 18.19 -28.23
C GLU A 496 -27.02 19.31 -28.41
N ARG A 497 -26.64 19.94 -27.30
CA ARG A 497 -25.64 21.01 -27.28
C ARG A 497 -24.35 20.50 -26.67
N HIS A 498 -23.23 20.82 -27.30
CA HIS A 498 -21.94 20.53 -26.70
C HIS A 498 -21.68 21.41 -25.46
N TYR A 499 -21.12 20.78 -24.45
CA TYR A 499 -20.65 21.45 -23.25
C TYR A 499 -19.31 20.87 -22.81
N VAL A 500 -18.54 21.70 -22.12
CA VAL A 500 -17.34 21.31 -21.39
C VAL A 500 -17.47 21.85 -19.98
N TYR A 501 -17.26 20.97 -19.01
CA TYR A 501 -17.19 21.29 -17.60
C TYR A 501 -15.73 21.33 -17.16
N LEU A 502 -15.30 22.51 -16.71
CA LEU A 502 -13.94 22.83 -16.34
C LEU A 502 -13.84 23.06 -14.83
N CYS A 503 -12.72 22.63 -14.24
CA CYS A 503 -12.30 23.05 -12.91
C CYS A 503 -11.02 23.90 -13.01
N LEU A 504 -10.99 25.03 -12.30
CA LEU A 504 -9.87 25.97 -12.29
C LEU A 504 -9.49 26.35 -10.85
N PRO A 505 -8.22 26.66 -10.55
CA PRO A 505 -7.80 27.06 -9.21
C PRO A 505 -8.35 28.43 -8.84
N LEU A 506 -8.49 28.71 -7.54
CA LEU A 506 -8.97 29.99 -7.00
C LEU A 506 -7.89 31.10 -7.07
N ASP A 507 -7.34 31.35 -8.26
CA ASP A 507 -6.36 32.41 -8.53
C ASP A 507 -6.92 33.52 -9.45
N SER A 508 -6.26 34.68 -9.48
CA SER A 508 -6.70 35.84 -10.26
C SER A 508 -6.70 35.59 -11.78
N ARG A 509 -5.84 34.68 -12.25
CA ARG A 509 -5.74 34.32 -13.67
C ARG A 509 -6.94 33.47 -14.08
N SER A 510 -7.36 32.52 -13.26
CA SER A 510 -8.59 31.75 -13.47
C SER A 510 -9.80 32.66 -13.56
N SER A 511 -9.94 33.64 -12.65
CA SER A 511 -11.01 34.64 -12.72
C SER A 511 -10.99 35.40 -14.06
N LYS A 512 -9.82 35.87 -14.51
CA LYS A 512 -9.69 36.55 -15.82
C LYS A 512 -10.08 35.66 -16.99
N ILE A 513 -9.72 34.37 -16.96
CA ILE A 513 -10.10 33.38 -17.99
C ILE A 513 -11.62 33.21 -18.02
N ILE A 514 -12.25 33.05 -16.85
CA ILE A 514 -13.70 32.92 -16.71
C ILE A 514 -14.41 34.17 -17.23
N ASP A 515 -13.95 35.36 -16.85
CA ASP A 515 -14.49 36.65 -17.31
C ASP A 515 -14.40 36.79 -18.84
N THR A 516 -13.29 36.36 -19.44
CA THR A 516 -13.08 36.42 -20.89
C THR A 516 -14.01 35.47 -21.62
N LEU A 517 -14.17 34.23 -21.13
CA LEU A 517 -15.13 33.26 -21.68
C LEU A 517 -16.57 33.77 -21.59
N ALA A 518 -16.94 34.35 -20.44
CA ALA A 518 -18.29 34.89 -20.23
C ALA A 518 -18.58 36.16 -21.05
N SER A 519 -17.55 36.90 -21.44
CA SER A 519 -17.66 38.10 -22.28
C SER A 519 -17.94 37.76 -23.74
N ASP A 520 -17.45 36.62 -24.26
CA ASP A 520 -17.77 36.16 -25.62
C ASP A 520 -19.13 35.43 -25.69
N ARG A 521 -20.19 36.20 -25.48
CA ARG A 521 -21.59 35.71 -25.50
C ARG A 521 -22.06 35.20 -26.86
N ASN A 522 -21.32 35.52 -27.92
CA ASN A 522 -21.64 35.06 -29.27
C ASN A 522 -21.14 33.63 -29.52
N SER A 523 -20.13 33.20 -28.77
CA SER A 523 -19.57 31.85 -28.86
C SER A 523 -20.04 30.96 -27.71
N PHE A 524 -20.19 31.51 -26.49
CA PHE A 524 -20.38 30.69 -25.29
C PHE A 524 -21.53 31.16 -24.39
N HIS A 525 -22.22 30.20 -23.81
CA HIS A 525 -22.94 30.39 -22.56
C HIS A 525 -22.08 29.85 -21.42
N VAL A 526 -21.81 30.70 -20.42
CA VAL A 526 -20.94 30.36 -19.29
C VAL A 526 -21.74 30.45 -18.00
N PHE A 527 -21.64 29.40 -17.20
CA PHE A 527 -21.99 29.41 -15.79
C PHE A 527 -20.73 29.13 -14.99
N SER A 528 -20.48 29.90 -13.93
CA SER A 528 -19.37 29.61 -13.02
C SER A 528 -19.71 29.88 -11.57
N SER A 529 -19.24 29.00 -10.69
CA SER A 529 -19.42 29.13 -9.24
C SER A 529 -18.17 28.68 -8.49
N ARG A 530 -17.91 29.30 -7.34
CA ARG A 530 -16.92 28.83 -6.38
C ARG A 530 -17.46 27.65 -5.61
N ARG A 531 -16.67 26.59 -5.50
CA ARG A 531 -17.12 25.37 -4.82
C ARG A 531 -17.09 25.49 -3.30
N ASP A 532 -16.12 26.22 -2.74
CA ASP A 532 -15.97 26.44 -1.29
C ASP A 532 -17.11 27.28 -0.67
N THR A 533 -17.59 28.27 -1.40
CA THR A 533 -18.53 29.28 -0.93
C THR A 533 -19.91 29.19 -1.59
N GLY A 534 -20.01 28.48 -2.72
CA GLY A 534 -21.20 28.48 -3.58
C GLY A 534 -21.42 29.80 -4.32
N GLU A 535 -20.48 30.75 -4.24
CA GLU A 535 -20.59 32.06 -4.87
C GLU A 535 -20.64 31.93 -6.39
N ILE A 536 -21.69 32.43 -7.02
CA ILE A 536 -21.85 32.41 -8.49
C ILE A 536 -21.17 33.65 -9.07
N ALA A 537 -20.10 33.46 -9.83
CA ALA A 537 -19.39 34.56 -10.50
C ALA A 537 -20.06 34.95 -11.82
N HIS A 538 -20.47 33.95 -12.62
CA HIS A 538 -21.14 34.20 -13.90
C HIS A 538 -22.35 33.31 -14.09
N LYS A 539 -23.39 33.89 -14.68
CA LYS A 539 -24.60 33.19 -15.12
C LYS A 539 -25.01 33.67 -16.51
N PRO A 540 -25.63 32.80 -17.32
CA PRO A 540 -26.16 33.22 -18.61
C PRO A 540 -27.30 34.24 -18.45
N ILE A 541 -27.59 34.98 -19.52
CA ILE A 541 -28.64 36.02 -19.53
C ILE A 541 -30.00 35.40 -19.21
N LYS A 542 -30.31 34.25 -19.83
CA LYS A 542 -31.51 33.48 -19.54
C LYS A 542 -31.10 32.13 -18.99
N GLU A 543 -31.74 31.70 -17.92
CA GLU A 543 -31.50 30.36 -17.36
C GLU A 543 -31.82 29.24 -18.37
N THR A 544 -32.79 29.47 -19.25
CA THR A 544 -33.12 28.57 -20.37
C THR A 544 -31.97 28.39 -21.36
N ASP A 545 -30.95 29.24 -21.36
CA ASP A 545 -29.78 29.12 -22.22
C ASP A 545 -28.86 27.98 -21.76
N LEU A 546 -29.07 27.39 -20.59
CA LEU A 546 -28.34 26.19 -20.12
C LEU A 546 -28.96 24.86 -20.57
N TRP A 547 -29.71 24.86 -21.67
CA TRP A 547 -30.30 23.63 -22.21
C TRP A 547 -29.23 22.68 -22.75
N CYS A 548 -29.35 21.40 -22.40
CA CYS A 548 -28.47 20.33 -22.88
C CYS A 548 -29.10 19.63 -24.07
N THR A 549 -30.41 19.35 -23.96
CA THR A 549 -31.20 18.73 -25.04
C THR A 549 -32.50 19.48 -25.23
N ARG A 550 -32.91 19.61 -26.50
CA ARG A 550 -34.19 20.19 -26.87
C ARG A 550 -34.82 19.39 -27.98
N THR A 551 -36.14 19.29 -27.97
CA THR A 551 -36.89 18.45 -28.89
C THR A 551 -37.97 19.24 -29.61
N ARG A 552 -38.26 18.84 -30.84
CA ARG A 552 -39.47 19.28 -31.55
C ARG A 552 -40.06 18.12 -32.30
N SER A 553 -41.38 18.07 -32.32
CA SER A 553 -42.13 16.97 -32.95
C SER A 553 -43.26 17.50 -33.84
N ALA A 554 -43.53 16.80 -34.92
CA ALA A 554 -44.69 17.03 -35.78
C ALA A 554 -45.05 15.78 -36.60
N TYR A 555 -46.20 15.80 -37.27
CA TYR A 555 -46.68 14.67 -38.08
C TYR A 555 -46.02 14.57 -39.45
N SER A 556 -45.32 15.63 -39.89
CA SER A 556 -44.52 15.63 -41.12
C SER A 556 -43.16 16.28 -40.89
N THR A 557 -42.19 15.96 -41.75
CA THR A 557 -40.84 16.54 -41.71
C THR A 557 -40.85 18.06 -41.94
N LEU A 558 -41.76 18.57 -42.78
CA LEU A 558 -41.87 19.99 -43.12
C LEU A 558 -42.52 20.81 -42.00
N GLU A 559 -43.57 20.28 -41.37
CA GLU A 559 -44.16 20.91 -40.18
C GLU A 559 -43.17 20.91 -39.01
N ARG A 560 -42.41 19.82 -38.83
CA ARG A 560 -41.41 19.70 -37.77
C ARG A 560 -40.37 20.82 -37.85
N LYS A 561 -39.87 21.12 -39.05
CA LYS A 561 -38.89 22.21 -39.28
C LYS A 561 -39.44 23.59 -38.93
N LYS A 562 -40.76 23.80 -38.99
CA LYS A 562 -41.43 25.06 -38.64
C LYS A 562 -41.78 25.17 -37.15
N LYS A 563 -41.79 24.05 -36.41
CA LYS A 563 -42.06 24.06 -34.96
C LYS A 563 -40.85 24.58 -34.18
N PRO A 564 -41.07 25.38 -33.11
CA PRO A 564 -40.01 25.76 -32.19
C PRO A 564 -39.53 24.54 -31.40
N PHE A 565 -38.28 24.58 -30.95
CA PHE A 565 -37.76 23.60 -30.02
C PHE A 565 -38.32 23.82 -28.61
N THR A 566 -38.61 22.72 -27.92
CA THR A 566 -38.96 22.66 -26.51
C THR A 566 -37.78 22.09 -25.74
N ILE A 567 -37.31 22.80 -24.71
CA ILE A 567 -36.19 22.33 -23.87
C ILE A 567 -36.63 21.03 -23.17
N SER A 568 -35.83 19.98 -23.31
CA SER A 568 -36.11 18.66 -22.74
C SER A 568 -35.27 18.40 -21.50
N THR A 569 -33.98 18.75 -21.54
CA THR A 569 -33.09 18.76 -20.38
C THR A 569 -32.25 20.03 -20.35
N MET A 570 -31.96 20.52 -19.16
CA MET A 570 -31.12 21.70 -18.92
C MET A 570 -30.37 21.57 -17.61
N PHE A 571 -29.22 22.23 -17.51
CA PHE A 571 -28.59 22.48 -16.23
C PHE A 571 -29.41 23.57 -15.50
N GLN A 572 -29.78 23.30 -14.25
CA GLN A 572 -30.32 24.31 -13.35
C GLN A 572 -29.19 25.24 -12.87
N SER A 573 -29.50 26.50 -12.58
CA SER A 573 -28.51 27.46 -12.06
C SER A 573 -28.31 27.31 -10.55
N ASN A 574 -28.22 26.07 -10.04
CA ASN A 574 -28.05 25.78 -8.62
C ASN A 574 -26.66 25.13 -8.39
N PRO A 575 -25.92 25.47 -7.32
CA PRO A 575 -24.66 24.80 -6.97
C PRO A 575 -24.74 23.26 -6.93
N ASN A 576 -25.91 22.69 -6.60
CA ASN A 576 -26.12 21.24 -6.58
C ASN A 576 -26.39 20.62 -7.97
N THR A 577 -26.47 21.42 -9.04
CA THR A 577 -26.77 20.91 -10.39
C THR A 577 -25.59 20.17 -11.03
N PHE A 578 -24.37 20.48 -10.61
CA PHE A 578 -23.17 19.82 -11.13
C PHE A 578 -22.97 18.40 -10.56
N ASP A 579 -23.89 17.90 -9.72
CA ASP A 579 -23.71 16.66 -8.98
C ASP A 579 -23.91 15.34 -9.75
N CYS A 580 -23.19 14.33 -9.25
CA CYS A 580 -23.06 12.94 -9.67
C CYS A 580 -22.61 12.64 -11.11
N ALA A 581 -23.15 13.29 -12.14
CA ALA A 581 -22.86 12.93 -13.54
C ALA A 581 -21.60 13.61 -14.10
N LEU A 582 -21.30 14.84 -13.67
CA LEU A 582 -20.17 15.64 -14.17
C LEU A 582 -18.93 15.62 -13.28
N ARG A 583 -19.06 15.23 -12.02
CA ARG A 583 -17.94 15.08 -11.06
C ARG A 583 -17.17 13.76 -11.23
N SER A 584 -16.83 13.44 -12.48
CA SER A 584 -16.17 12.16 -12.81
C SER A 584 -14.76 12.04 -12.21
N LEU A 585 -14.08 13.16 -11.98
CA LEU A 585 -12.77 13.20 -11.33
C LEU A 585 -12.87 12.85 -9.84
N ASP A 586 -13.82 13.45 -9.11
CA ASP A 586 -13.97 13.24 -7.67
C ASP A 586 -14.27 11.77 -7.33
N ARG A 587 -15.00 11.08 -8.21
CA ARG A 587 -15.23 9.62 -8.12
C ARG A 587 -13.99 8.78 -8.35
N ARG A 588 -13.10 9.17 -9.28
CA ARG A 588 -11.85 8.44 -9.58
C ARG A 588 -10.81 8.57 -8.47
N PHE A 589 -10.83 9.68 -7.73
CA PHE A 589 -9.82 9.95 -6.70
C PHE A 589 -10.33 9.74 -5.27
N GLY A 590 -11.61 9.40 -5.09
CA GLY A 590 -12.22 9.16 -3.77
C GLY A 590 -12.26 10.41 -2.88
N ARG A 591 -12.08 11.60 -3.46
CA ARG A 591 -12.06 12.88 -2.74
C ARG A 591 -12.58 14.01 -3.63
N GLU A 592 -13.47 14.82 -3.07
CA GLU A 592 -13.88 16.09 -3.66
C GLU A 592 -12.91 17.20 -3.25
N PHE A 593 -12.39 17.93 -4.23
CA PHE A 593 -11.66 19.17 -3.95
C PHE A 593 -12.66 20.31 -3.81
N VAL A 594 -12.51 21.16 -2.79
CA VAL A 594 -13.42 22.30 -2.53
C VAL A 594 -12.81 23.64 -2.95
N ASP A 595 -11.50 23.68 -3.15
CA ASP A 595 -10.69 24.86 -3.43
C ASP A 595 -10.57 25.17 -4.93
N CYS A 596 -11.69 25.16 -5.65
CA CYS A 596 -11.71 25.42 -7.10
C CYS A 596 -12.98 26.15 -7.58
N TRP A 597 -12.88 26.69 -8.80
CA TRP A 597 -13.99 27.16 -9.61
C TRP A 597 -14.60 26.01 -10.39
N ASP A 598 -15.92 25.92 -10.36
CA ASP A 598 -16.73 25.11 -11.26
C ASP A 598 -17.18 25.97 -12.44
N VAL A 599 -16.82 25.58 -13.67
CA VAL A 599 -17.10 26.38 -14.86
C VAL A 599 -17.73 25.50 -15.93
N LEU A 600 -18.98 25.77 -16.27
CA LEU A 600 -19.68 25.15 -17.39
C LEU A 600 -19.65 26.09 -18.59
N VAL A 601 -19.06 25.62 -19.68
CA VAL A 601 -19.03 26.32 -20.97
C VAL A 601 -19.89 25.53 -21.94
N MET A 602 -20.88 26.18 -22.55
CA MET A 602 -21.78 25.56 -23.54
C MET A 602 -21.71 26.30 -24.86
N ASP A 603 -21.79 25.53 -25.95
CA ASP A 603 -21.68 26.04 -27.31
C ASP A 603 -22.95 26.77 -27.77
N VAL A 604 -22.82 28.04 -28.18
CA VAL A 604 -23.92 28.82 -28.78
C VAL A 604 -24.12 28.44 -30.25
N LYS A 605 -23.04 28.11 -30.96
CA LYS A 605 -22.98 27.96 -32.43
C LYS A 605 -23.31 26.54 -32.91
N VAL A 606 -23.27 25.54 -32.03
CA VAL A 606 -23.55 24.12 -32.34
C VAL A 606 -22.55 23.58 -33.39
N LEU A 607 -21.28 23.85 -33.16
CA LEU A 607 -20.14 23.38 -33.94
C LEU A 607 -19.84 21.90 -33.64
N GLU A 608 -18.96 21.29 -34.42
CA GLU A 608 -18.35 20.01 -34.02
C GLU A 608 -17.55 20.17 -32.71
N PHE A 609 -17.56 19.13 -31.86
CA PHE A 609 -16.94 19.19 -30.54
C PHE A 609 -15.47 19.68 -30.55
N GLN A 610 -14.66 19.22 -31.51
CA GLN A 610 -13.25 19.64 -31.60
C GLN A 610 -13.11 21.12 -31.96
N SER A 611 -13.98 21.64 -32.83
CA SER A 611 -14.02 23.06 -33.19
C SER A 611 -14.47 23.91 -31.99
N PHE A 612 -15.47 23.42 -31.25
CA PHE A 612 -15.93 24.04 -30.01
C PHE A 612 -14.81 24.09 -28.96
N LEU A 613 -14.14 22.97 -28.69
CA LEU A 613 -13.04 22.88 -27.74
C LEU A 613 -11.86 23.79 -28.15
N SER A 614 -11.52 23.83 -29.45
CA SER A 614 -10.51 24.73 -29.99
C SER A 614 -10.88 26.20 -29.80
N SER A 615 -12.15 26.56 -29.99
CA SER A 615 -12.64 27.93 -29.74
C SER A 615 -12.51 28.33 -28.26
N ILE A 616 -12.72 27.39 -27.33
CA ILE A 616 -12.47 27.63 -25.90
C ILE A 616 -10.96 27.86 -25.68
N GLY A 617 -10.10 27.03 -26.27
CA GLY A 617 -8.65 27.16 -26.22
C GLY A 617 -8.16 28.53 -26.70
N GLU A 618 -8.63 28.98 -27.87
CA GLU A 618 -8.34 30.30 -28.44
C GLU A 618 -8.77 31.46 -27.53
N THR A 619 -9.89 31.32 -26.83
CA THR A 619 -10.36 32.35 -25.90
C THR A 619 -9.52 32.37 -24.62
N VAL A 620 -9.15 31.19 -24.11
CA VAL A 620 -8.31 31.03 -22.93
C VAL A 620 -6.90 31.59 -23.15
N ILE A 621 -6.29 31.32 -24.31
CA ILE A 621 -4.93 31.82 -24.61
C ILE A 621 -4.91 33.35 -24.75
N LYS A 622 -5.95 33.94 -25.34
CA LYS A 622 -6.15 35.40 -25.39
C LYS A 622 -6.34 36.01 -24.01
N ALA A 623 -7.05 35.34 -23.12
CA ALA A 623 -7.22 35.80 -21.74
C ALA A 623 -5.87 35.94 -21.01
N VAL A 624 -4.88 35.08 -21.33
CA VAL A 624 -3.53 35.15 -20.75
C VAL A 624 -2.55 36.02 -21.56
N GLY A 625 -3.00 36.67 -22.62
CA GLY A 625 -2.26 37.71 -23.36
C GLY A 625 -1.47 37.22 -24.58
N TYR A 626 -1.85 36.08 -25.16
CA TYR A 626 -1.25 35.54 -26.38
C TYR A 626 -2.29 35.49 -27.51
N ASP A 627 -1.86 35.52 -28.77
CA ASP A 627 -2.75 35.76 -29.90
C ASP A 627 -3.46 34.49 -30.38
N SER A 628 -2.81 33.33 -30.29
CA SER A 628 -3.35 32.05 -30.76
C SER A 628 -2.84 30.83 -29.98
N VAL A 629 -3.50 29.68 -30.15
CA VAL A 629 -3.03 28.38 -29.61
C VAL A 629 -1.66 27.99 -30.17
N GLY A 630 -1.28 28.52 -31.34
CA GLY A 630 0.07 28.36 -31.91
C GLY A 630 1.18 28.92 -31.04
N ASP A 631 0.88 29.87 -30.15
CA ASP A 631 1.85 30.48 -29.23
C ASP A 631 2.09 29.63 -27.97
N LEU A 632 1.54 28.41 -27.91
CA LEU A 632 1.65 27.53 -26.76
C LEU A 632 3.11 27.25 -26.34
N ASP A 633 4.02 27.10 -27.30
CA ASP A 633 5.43 26.86 -26.98
C ASP A 633 6.10 28.12 -26.41
N HIS A 634 5.73 29.32 -26.88
CA HIS A 634 6.16 30.58 -26.27
C HIS A 634 5.62 30.72 -24.84
N LEU A 635 4.35 30.36 -24.62
CA LEU A 635 3.77 30.33 -23.28
C LEU A 635 4.50 29.33 -22.38
N LYS A 636 4.75 28.10 -22.84
CA LYS A 636 5.48 27.08 -22.07
C LYS A 636 6.90 27.54 -21.73
N ASN A 637 7.59 28.20 -22.66
CA ASN A 637 8.92 28.75 -22.44
C ASN A 637 8.89 29.93 -21.45
N SER A 638 7.90 30.83 -21.56
CA SER A 638 7.71 31.93 -20.61
C SER A 638 7.41 31.42 -19.20
N LEU A 639 6.51 30.43 -19.08
CA LEU A 639 6.19 29.79 -17.81
C LEU A 639 7.40 29.02 -17.25
N SER A 640 8.18 28.37 -18.10
CA SER A 640 9.42 27.68 -17.69
C SER A 640 10.50 28.67 -17.25
N GLY A 641 10.61 29.82 -17.90
CA GLY A 641 11.53 30.90 -17.53
C GLY A 641 11.17 31.51 -16.18
N LYS A 642 9.88 31.83 -15.97
CA LYS A 642 9.38 32.30 -14.66
C LYS A 642 9.56 31.26 -13.56
N LEU A 643 9.29 29.99 -13.86
CA LEU A 643 9.62 28.90 -12.94
C LEU A 643 11.13 28.83 -12.72
N GLY A 644 11.97 29.01 -13.73
CA GLY A 644 13.43 29.03 -13.60
C GLY A 644 13.96 30.19 -12.74
N GLU A 645 13.33 31.36 -12.83
CA GLU A 645 13.64 32.56 -12.05
C GLU A 645 13.09 32.49 -10.61
N GLU A 646 11.86 31.97 -10.42
CA GLU A 646 11.34 31.60 -9.09
C GLU A 646 12.11 30.41 -8.49
N ASN A 647 12.77 29.60 -9.32
CA ASN A 647 13.68 28.51 -8.95
C ASN A 647 15.16 28.91 -9.02
N LEU A 648 15.50 30.20 -9.06
CA LEU A 648 16.83 30.68 -8.64
C LEU A 648 16.91 30.48 -7.11
N LEU A 649 17.07 29.21 -6.72
CA LEU A 649 17.50 28.72 -5.41
C LEU A 649 16.79 29.39 -4.23
N GLY A 650 15.46 29.30 -4.16
CA GLY A 650 14.84 29.24 -2.84
C GLY A 650 15.44 28.04 -2.09
N ASP A 651 16.00 28.27 -0.89
CA ASP A 651 16.57 27.22 -0.04
C ASP A 651 15.61 26.01 0.03
N GLY A 652 16.05 24.85 -0.49
CA GLY A 652 15.33 23.58 -0.33
C GLY A 652 14.56 23.03 -1.54
N GLN A 653 14.97 23.27 -2.78
CA GLN A 653 14.45 22.50 -3.94
C GLN A 653 15.51 21.58 -4.57
N LEU A 654 15.08 20.41 -5.06
CA LEU A 654 15.95 19.54 -5.88
C LEU A 654 16.07 20.04 -7.30
N ARG A 655 17.27 19.91 -7.88
CA ARG A 655 17.48 20.13 -9.31
C ARG A 655 16.76 19.03 -10.10
N ASN A 656 16.27 19.35 -11.29
CA ASN A 656 15.62 18.35 -12.17
C ASN A 656 16.50 17.12 -12.44
N SER A 657 17.82 17.30 -12.54
CA SER A 657 18.78 16.21 -12.67
C SER A 657 18.78 15.29 -11.45
N ASP A 658 18.66 15.85 -10.25
CA ASP A 658 18.67 15.11 -8.99
C ASP A 658 17.37 14.34 -8.82
N VAL A 659 16.23 14.93 -9.16
CA VAL A 659 14.92 14.26 -9.16
C VAL A 659 14.93 13.04 -10.10
N ARG A 660 15.42 13.19 -11.32
CA ARG A 660 15.55 12.08 -12.28
C ARG A 660 16.54 11.03 -11.78
N TYR A 661 17.68 11.45 -11.24
CA TYR A 661 18.68 10.54 -10.70
C TYR A 661 18.12 9.70 -9.55
N LEU A 662 17.40 10.32 -8.62
CA LEU A 662 16.72 9.64 -7.52
C LEU A 662 15.66 8.66 -8.04
N ARG A 663 14.84 9.09 -9.01
CA ARG A 663 13.85 8.23 -9.64
C ARG A 663 14.50 6.99 -10.26
N THR A 664 15.62 7.14 -10.95
CA THR A 664 16.38 6.00 -11.50
C THR A 664 16.90 5.08 -10.41
N ILE A 665 17.47 5.62 -9.33
CA ILE A 665 17.96 4.82 -8.19
C ILE A 665 16.82 3.98 -7.61
N PHE A 666 15.71 4.60 -7.24
CA PHE A 666 14.58 3.89 -6.63
C PHE A 666 13.93 2.91 -7.61
N LYS A 667 13.81 3.25 -8.89
CA LYS A 667 13.32 2.33 -9.92
C LYS A 667 14.19 1.08 -10.01
N ASN A 668 15.52 1.23 -10.03
CA ASN A 668 16.44 0.10 -10.12
C ASN A 668 16.38 -0.78 -8.87
N ILE A 669 16.36 -0.19 -7.68
CA ILE A 669 16.21 -0.93 -6.42
C ILE A 669 14.91 -1.72 -6.40
N LEU A 670 13.79 -1.10 -6.79
CA LEU A 670 12.49 -1.76 -6.83
C LEU A 670 12.41 -2.85 -7.92
N GLN A 671 13.16 -2.73 -9.01
CA GLN A 671 13.18 -3.72 -10.09
C GLN A 671 14.12 -4.90 -9.83
N GLU A 672 15.32 -4.67 -9.27
CA GLU A 672 16.29 -5.74 -8.99
C GLU A 672 15.76 -6.74 -7.95
N ASP A 673 15.04 -6.26 -6.95
CA ASP A 673 14.46 -7.12 -5.91
C ASP A 673 13.23 -7.91 -6.38
N GLY A 674 12.60 -7.49 -7.49
CA GLY A 674 11.54 -8.30 -8.14
C GLY A 674 12.08 -9.48 -8.94
N LYS A 675 13.39 -9.54 -9.21
CA LYS A 675 14.05 -10.63 -9.97
C LYS A 675 14.87 -11.57 -9.09
N LYS A 676 15.13 -11.20 -7.82
CA LYS A 676 15.99 -11.94 -6.87
C LYS A 676 15.23 -12.66 -5.75
N LEU A 677 13.91 -12.46 -5.65
CA LEU A 677 12.98 -13.30 -4.89
C LEU A 677 12.40 -14.36 -5.82
#